data_AF-A0A925WZ61-F1
#
_entry.id   AF-A0A925WZ61-F1
#
_cell.length_a   1.000
_cell.length_b   1.000
_cell.length_c   1.000
_cell.angle_alpha   90.00
_cell.angle_beta   90.00
_cell.angle_gamma   90.00
#
_symmetry.space_group_name_H-M   'P 1'
#
loop_
_entity.id
_entity.type
_entity.pdbx_description
1 polymer ?
#
loop_
_entity_poly.entity_id
_entity_poly.type
_entity_poly.pdbx_seq_one_letter_code
_entity_poly.pdbx_strand_id
1 'polypeptide(L)'
;MRSKSLRPLSSRRRSVSAAVSEMLESRTLLAASLTPRPTATPVKTGGLNVTLGQWHTYTNATTDLQSFVASYPTLARLISIGKTVQNRDIWALEISDNVGTDEDEPEFFYQGAIHGDEPVGMENSFYLINDLLTGYGTNSRYTNLVNNMDMWFVLNMNWDGYMRNGGGSSGAWRYNANGVDLNRNFPEWTTRSFSNNTRYFGAYGNVYDGPAPQTALLQPETVAMMNFMKAHNFVASANFHGGDLVVNYPWDTDGSANENYAVDPNDALFKAMALVYSTPNTPMYNNNSFPFVHGTTNGDNWYPISGGEQDWANIYTGNNQFTIELGFTKYPSATNLPTLWNNNKESMLQFMEAGNWGVRGLVTNANTGAPLFSKVTVIAPAPSPVPDPNHPATKPVFTDPDVGDYHRQLLPGTYTIKFEAAGFQTQTISGVQITGNTNDPTLTQRLNVAMVPIDTVAPNVQSAGFTFDASPQTIKFTFSEPVQNVDNTDLILTNNTTSSTLPSSSITLAGYDAATRTATFSYNGGPLPGGSYSASINSAGVQDLSNNNLAGGFAYNFVYAPGTAGNDTFFAVQGNASVLIWVNADPLNDSPTYSAVFTSLSNLSFDGMAGDDSLTLDFAGGEMRPAGANGFGYRLGTENETLRLRNPVSWDFATDPAIATPHLTLTLQNGAVATFSGITTHLAALNIQSNARATVAAGSSRRLVLDELSLDNTATLDLNDNDLIVFDDSALPAVQNLINAARLGGTWTGTGLTSTAARDNALHNTTFGAMSSDDYESLYGEGASFSGEPLTSSAVLVKYTYNGDTDYNGTIDFDDYSRADGGFNNNRTRWLNGDFDGNGVVDFDDYSLIDQAFNTQGAEL
;
A
#
# COMPACT_ATOMS: atom_id res chain seq x y z
N MET A 1 -41.83 19.10 48.20
CA MET A 1 -40.44 18.87 47.73
C MET A 1 -40.25 17.40 47.38
N ARG A 2 -40.22 17.06 46.09
CA ARG A 2 -39.56 15.85 45.59
C ARG A 2 -38.93 16.23 44.25
N SER A 3 -37.63 16.48 44.27
CA SER A 3 -36.82 16.72 43.09
C SER A 3 -36.62 15.39 42.35
N LYS A 4 -37.08 15.32 41.10
CA LYS A 4 -36.58 14.30 40.17
C LYS A 4 -35.28 14.84 39.58
N SER A 5 -34.19 14.15 39.90
CA SER A 5 -32.88 14.34 39.31
C SER A 5 -32.96 14.07 37.80
N LEU A 6 -32.67 15.10 37.00
CA LEU A 6 -32.30 14.97 35.60
C LEU A 6 -30.92 14.30 35.54
N ARG A 7 -30.79 13.21 34.79
CA ARG A 7 -29.49 12.66 34.40
C ARG A 7 -28.90 13.52 33.27
N PRO A 8 -27.57 13.72 33.20
CA PRO A 8 -26.96 14.36 32.05
C PRO A 8 -27.02 13.41 30.84
N LEU A 9 -27.56 13.89 29.72
CA LEU A 9 -27.43 13.25 28.42
C LEU A 9 -25.96 13.33 28.00
N SER A 10 -25.25 12.20 28.01
CA SER A 10 -23.93 12.10 27.40
C SER A 10 -24.09 12.14 25.87
N SER A 11 -23.54 13.16 25.21
CA SER A 11 -23.49 13.27 23.75
C SER A 11 -22.57 12.20 23.16
N ARG A 12 -23.16 11.09 22.67
CA ARG A 12 -22.43 10.16 21.80
C ARG A 12 -22.38 10.78 20.40
N ARG A 13 -21.20 11.26 19.99
CA ARG A 13 -20.95 11.63 18.60
C ARG A 13 -21.13 10.41 17.69
N ARG A 14 -21.78 10.60 16.55
CA ARG A 14 -22.04 9.56 15.56
C ARG A 14 -20.73 9.17 14.86
N SER A 15 -20.57 7.89 14.49
CA SER A 15 -19.46 7.46 13.65
C SER A 15 -19.80 7.67 12.17
N VAL A 16 -18.80 7.99 11.37
CA VAL A 16 -18.86 8.15 9.91
C VAL A 16 -19.62 7.01 9.23
N SER A 17 -19.32 5.77 9.62
CA SER A 17 -19.95 4.55 9.09
C SER A 17 -21.46 4.50 9.34
N ALA A 18 -21.94 5.01 10.47
CA ALA A 18 -23.37 5.06 10.77
C ALA A 18 -24.10 6.11 9.92
N ALA A 19 -23.45 7.23 9.58
CA ALA A 19 -24.01 8.26 8.71
C ALA A 19 -24.16 7.77 7.27
N VAL A 20 -23.11 7.12 6.74
CA VAL A 20 -23.14 6.47 5.41
C VAL A 20 -24.26 5.43 5.34
N SER A 21 -24.42 4.60 6.37
CA SER A 21 -25.46 3.55 6.37
C SER A 21 -26.88 4.12 6.27
N GLU A 22 -27.20 5.19 7.01
CA GLU A 22 -28.54 5.80 6.94
C GLU A 22 -28.80 6.50 5.60
N MET A 23 -27.77 7.10 5.00
CA MET A 23 -27.88 7.71 3.68
C MET A 23 -28.16 6.64 2.61
N LEU A 24 -27.42 5.53 2.63
CA LEU A 24 -27.66 4.39 1.74
C LEU A 24 -29.05 3.78 1.96
N GLU A 25 -29.53 3.70 3.21
CA GLU A 25 -30.90 3.28 3.51
C GLU A 25 -31.94 4.26 2.92
N SER A 26 -31.70 5.57 3.01
CA SER A 26 -32.57 6.60 2.44
C SER A 26 -32.63 6.50 0.90
N ARG A 27 -31.47 6.33 0.25
CA ARG A 27 -31.37 6.05 -1.20
C ARG A 27 -32.13 4.79 -1.59
N THR A 28 -32.01 3.73 -0.79
CA THR A 28 -32.73 2.46 -1.03
C THR A 28 -34.25 2.64 -0.95
N LEU A 29 -34.74 3.45 0.00
CA LEU A 29 -36.17 3.75 0.13
C LEU A 29 -36.72 4.55 -1.05
N LEU A 30 -35.96 5.54 -1.57
CA LEU A 30 -36.30 6.28 -2.78
C LEU A 30 -36.26 5.40 -4.03
N ALA A 31 -35.27 4.51 -4.14
CA ALA A 31 -35.20 3.54 -5.23
C ALA A 31 -36.41 2.57 -5.25
N ALA A 32 -36.99 2.28 -4.09
CA ALA A 32 -38.18 1.43 -3.98
C ALA A 32 -39.49 2.12 -4.41
N SER A 33 -39.53 3.45 -4.48
CA SER A 33 -40.71 4.22 -4.92
C SER A 33 -40.74 4.54 -6.42
N LEU A 34 -39.77 4.01 -7.18
CA LEU A 34 -39.60 4.29 -8.60
C LEU A 34 -40.71 3.66 -9.47
N THR A 35 -41.22 4.44 -10.42
CA THR A 35 -41.88 3.86 -11.61
C THR A 35 -40.82 3.32 -12.58
N PRO A 36 -41.05 2.16 -13.25
CA PRO A 36 -40.06 1.56 -14.15
C PRO A 36 -39.59 2.51 -15.26
N ARG A 37 -38.29 2.51 -15.55
CA ARG A 37 -37.69 3.24 -16.69
C ARG A 37 -38.35 2.78 -18.00
N PRO A 38 -39.02 3.65 -18.77
CA PRO A 38 -39.46 3.30 -20.11
C PRO A 38 -38.22 3.07 -20.99
N THR A 39 -38.07 1.89 -21.58
CA THR A 39 -36.90 1.49 -22.37
C THR A 39 -36.90 2.08 -23.80
N ALA A 40 -37.42 3.30 -23.99
CA ALA A 40 -37.64 3.87 -25.32
C ALA A 40 -36.44 4.67 -25.85
N THR A 41 -36.23 4.55 -27.16
CA THR A 41 -35.23 5.29 -27.97
C THR A 41 -35.55 6.80 -27.96
N PRO A 42 -34.54 7.71 -27.98
CA PRO A 42 -34.79 9.14 -27.85
C PRO A 42 -35.54 9.66 -29.08
N VAL A 43 -36.80 10.05 -28.91
CA VAL A 43 -37.58 10.72 -29.94
C VAL A 43 -38.48 11.76 -29.29
N LYS A 44 -38.38 13.00 -29.76
CA LYS A 44 -39.41 14.04 -29.58
C LYS A 44 -40.71 13.55 -30.24
N THR A 45 -41.52 12.79 -29.50
CA THR A 45 -42.76 12.19 -30.03
C THR A 45 -43.94 13.14 -29.86
N GLY A 46 -43.94 14.25 -30.61
CA GLY A 46 -45.06 15.19 -30.65
C GLY A 46 -44.98 16.34 -29.63
N GLY A 47 -45.92 17.29 -29.74
CA GLY A 47 -45.97 18.47 -28.89
C GLY A 47 -46.38 18.12 -27.46
N LEU A 48 -45.73 18.74 -26.47
CA LEU A 48 -46.14 18.67 -25.07
C LEU A 48 -47.58 19.18 -24.93
N ASN A 49 -48.48 18.32 -24.46
CA ASN A 49 -49.83 18.72 -24.04
C ASN A 49 -49.79 19.15 -22.56
N VAL A 50 -49.02 20.19 -22.25
CA VAL A 50 -48.92 20.76 -20.89
C VAL A 50 -49.80 21.99 -20.83
N THR A 51 -50.66 22.09 -19.81
CA THR A 51 -51.64 23.17 -19.76
C THR A 51 -51.16 24.32 -18.87
N LEU A 52 -50.35 25.20 -19.45
CA LEU A 52 -49.85 26.41 -18.78
C LEU A 52 -50.94 27.50 -18.68
N GLY A 53 -50.82 28.40 -17.69
CA GLY A 53 -51.70 29.56 -17.52
C GLY A 53 -52.99 29.28 -16.75
N GLN A 54 -53.09 28.12 -16.10
CA GLN A 54 -54.17 27.74 -15.20
C GLN A 54 -53.61 27.10 -13.93
N TRP A 55 -54.43 26.99 -12.89
CA TRP A 55 -54.06 26.28 -11.66
C TRP A 55 -54.21 24.77 -11.85
N HIS A 56 -53.13 24.02 -11.64
CA HIS A 56 -53.15 22.56 -11.75
C HIS A 56 -53.79 21.90 -10.54
N THR A 57 -54.81 21.07 -10.77
CA THR A 57 -55.27 20.11 -9.74
C THR A 57 -54.23 19.00 -9.57
N TYR A 58 -54.27 18.26 -8.46
CA TYR A 58 -53.40 17.09 -8.25
C TYR A 58 -53.41 16.11 -9.44
N THR A 59 -54.59 15.83 -9.99
CA THR A 59 -54.75 14.92 -11.13
C THR A 59 -54.08 15.48 -12.38
N ASN A 60 -54.34 16.74 -12.73
CA ASN A 60 -53.77 17.35 -13.93
C ASN A 60 -52.26 17.51 -13.79
N ALA A 61 -51.76 17.96 -12.64
CA ALA A 61 -50.33 18.04 -12.35
C ALA A 61 -49.64 16.68 -12.53
N THR A 62 -50.25 15.61 -11.99
CA THR A 62 -49.72 14.25 -12.14
C THR A 62 -49.68 13.82 -13.61
N THR A 63 -50.74 14.09 -14.38
CA THR A 63 -50.79 13.79 -15.81
C THR A 63 -49.74 14.57 -16.62
N ASP A 64 -49.53 15.85 -16.31
CA ASP A 64 -48.57 16.70 -17.03
C ASP A 64 -47.13 16.27 -16.69
N LEU A 65 -46.83 15.93 -15.43
CA LEU A 65 -45.53 15.37 -15.02
C LEU A 65 -45.22 14.03 -15.71
N GLN A 66 -46.20 13.13 -15.78
CA GLN A 66 -46.07 11.89 -16.53
C GLN A 66 -45.88 12.13 -18.02
N SER A 67 -46.50 13.18 -18.57
CA SER A 67 -46.35 13.57 -19.98
C SER A 67 -44.95 14.12 -20.28
N PHE A 68 -44.33 14.87 -19.36
CA PHE A 68 -42.93 15.28 -19.50
C PHE A 68 -42.00 14.06 -19.59
N VAL A 69 -42.12 13.11 -18.66
CA VAL A 69 -41.30 11.88 -18.67
C VAL A 69 -41.54 11.04 -19.93
N ALA A 70 -42.80 10.89 -20.36
CA ALA A 70 -43.11 10.14 -21.58
C ALA A 70 -42.51 10.80 -22.84
N SER A 71 -42.44 12.13 -22.87
CA SER A 71 -41.92 12.89 -24.01
C SER A 71 -40.40 13.04 -24.01
N TYR A 72 -39.78 13.02 -22.82
CA TYR A 72 -38.35 13.23 -22.60
C TYR A 72 -37.73 12.16 -21.67
N PRO A 73 -37.85 10.87 -21.99
CA PRO A 73 -37.50 9.78 -21.06
C PRO A 73 -36.00 9.66 -20.76
N THR A 74 -35.13 10.31 -21.54
CA THR A 74 -33.68 10.37 -21.29
C THR A 74 -33.29 11.61 -20.50
N LEU A 75 -34.17 12.61 -20.38
CA LEU A 75 -33.88 13.89 -19.72
C LEU A 75 -34.75 14.15 -18.50
N ALA A 76 -35.78 13.33 -18.26
CA ALA A 76 -36.73 13.52 -17.18
C ALA A 76 -37.08 12.20 -16.49
N ARG A 77 -37.07 12.19 -15.16
CA ARG A 77 -37.51 11.05 -14.34
C ARG A 77 -38.41 11.54 -13.21
N LEU A 78 -39.55 10.88 -13.04
CA LEU A 78 -40.54 11.21 -12.01
C LEU A 78 -40.49 10.17 -10.90
N ILE A 79 -40.38 10.64 -9.65
CA ILE A 79 -40.41 9.79 -8.46
C ILE A 79 -41.41 10.33 -7.44
N SER A 80 -41.94 9.45 -6.61
CA SER A 80 -42.67 9.84 -5.40
C SER A 80 -41.69 9.84 -4.23
N ILE A 81 -41.50 10.99 -3.58
CA ILE A 81 -40.61 11.10 -2.40
C ILE A 81 -41.31 10.66 -1.11
N GLY A 82 -42.62 10.41 -1.18
CA GLY A 82 -43.45 9.99 -0.07
C GLY A 82 -44.91 10.32 -0.35
N LYS A 83 -45.75 10.14 0.66
CA LYS A 83 -47.19 10.41 0.55
C LYS A 83 -47.66 11.40 1.60
N THR A 84 -48.64 12.22 1.24
CA THR A 84 -49.35 13.09 2.17
C THR A 84 -50.22 12.28 3.14
N VAL A 85 -50.77 12.94 4.16
CA VAL A 85 -51.72 12.33 5.12
C VAL A 85 -52.91 11.67 4.42
N GLN A 86 -53.43 12.27 3.35
CA GLN A 86 -54.53 11.72 2.54
C GLN A 86 -54.03 10.82 1.39
N ASN A 87 -52.82 10.29 1.48
CA ASN A 87 -52.25 9.29 0.58
C ASN A 87 -52.07 9.78 -0.88
N ARG A 88 -51.80 11.08 -1.07
CA ARG A 88 -51.38 11.61 -2.38
C ARG A 88 -49.87 11.54 -2.49
N ASP A 89 -49.36 11.13 -3.65
CA ASP A 89 -47.92 11.15 -3.92
C ASP A 89 -47.38 12.58 -3.90
N ILE A 90 -46.24 12.76 -3.24
CA ILE A 90 -45.45 13.98 -3.30
C ILE A 90 -44.44 13.77 -4.43
N TRP A 91 -44.73 14.37 -5.58
CA TRP A 91 -43.96 14.18 -6.80
C TRP A 91 -42.69 15.04 -6.82
N ALA A 92 -41.56 14.42 -7.14
CA ALA A 92 -40.33 15.07 -7.52
C ALA A 92 -39.95 14.69 -8.97
N LEU A 93 -39.72 15.69 -9.82
CA LEU A 93 -39.25 15.50 -11.19
C LEU A 93 -37.76 15.86 -11.27
N GLU A 94 -36.94 14.90 -11.64
CA GLU A 94 -35.53 15.05 -12.00
C GLU A 94 -35.41 15.49 -13.45
N ILE A 95 -34.49 16.41 -13.74
CA ILE A 95 -34.06 16.82 -15.07
C ILE A 95 -32.53 16.89 -15.10
N SER A 96 -31.93 16.01 -15.90
CA SER A 96 -30.47 15.88 -16.14
C SER A 96 -30.28 15.20 -17.50
N ASP A 97 -29.11 15.27 -18.13
CA ASP A 97 -28.80 14.48 -19.32
C ASP A 97 -28.57 12.98 -19.02
N ASN A 98 -28.38 12.59 -17.75
CA ASN A 98 -28.26 11.19 -17.31
C ASN A 98 -29.15 10.84 -16.10
N VAL A 99 -30.44 11.18 -16.17
CA VAL A 99 -31.45 10.89 -15.13
C VAL A 99 -31.31 9.49 -14.48
N GLY A 100 -31.31 9.47 -13.15
CA GLY A 100 -31.22 8.26 -12.32
C GLY A 100 -29.82 7.66 -12.20
N THR A 101 -28.80 8.36 -12.67
CA THR A 101 -27.39 8.02 -12.44
C THR A 101 -26.76 9.13 -11.64
N ASP A 102 -26.05 8.77 -10.57
CA ASP A 102 -25.27 9.73 -9.81
C ASP A 102 -23.98 10.08 -10.58
N GLU A 103 -23.67 11.35 -10.68
CA GLU A 103 -22.54 11.88 -11.45
C GLU A 103 -21.81 12.95 -10.65
N ASP A 104 -20.60 13.29 -11.07
CA ASP A 104 -19.90 14.46 -10.56
C ASP A 104 -20.58 15.70 -11.17
N GLU A 105 -21.74 16.05 -10.62
CA GLU A 105 -22.58 17.21 -10.95
C GLU A 105 -23.24 17.73 -9.67
N PRO A 106 -23.37 19.06 -9.50
CA PRO A 106 -24.09 19.59 -8.35
C PRO A 106 -25.58 19.27 -8.47
N GLU A 107 -26.16 18.80 -7.38
CA GLU A 107 -27.60 18.63 -7.27
C GLU A 107 -28.27 19.92 -6.79
N PHE A 108 -29.39 20.30 -7.40
CA PHE A 108 -30.19 21.48 -7.04
C PHE A 108 -31.68 21.11 -6.98
N PHE A 109 -32.46 21.76 -6.11
CA PHE A 109 -33.92 21.64 -6.22
C PHE A 109 -34.73 22.92 -5.98
N TYR A 110 -35.89 22.97 -6.66
CA TYR A 110 -36.98 23.89 -6.36
C TYR A 110 -38.15 23.16 -5.73
N GLN A 111 -38.74 23.76 -4.69
CA GLN A 111 -39.93 23.26 -4.01
C GLN A 111 -41.07 24.26 -4.08
N GLY A 112 -42.26 23.79 -4.45
CA GLY A 112 -43.51 24.56 -4.37
C GLY A 112 -44.39 24.14 -3.20
N ALA A 113 -45.18 25.10 -2.71
CA ALA A 113 -46.37 24.87 -1.88
C ALA A 113 -46.17 23.93 -0.67
N ILE A 114 -45.25 24.27 0.22
CA ILE A 114 -45.27 23.74 1.60
C ILE A 114 -46.51 24.21 2.36
N HIS A 115 -46.98 25.42 2.05
CA HIS A 115 -48.32 25.88 2.41
C HIS A 115 -49.26 25.72 1.22
N GLY A 116 -50.38 25.01 1.43
CA GLY A 116 -51.29 24.68 0.35
C GLY A 116 -52.00 25.89 -0.29
N ASP A 117 -52.09 27.03 0.40
CA ASP A 117 -52.66 28.28 -0.11
C ASP A 117 -51.65 29.20 -0.81
N GLU A 118 -50.39 28.76 -0.99
CA GLU A 118 -49.29 29.52 -1.59
C GLU A 118 -48.75 28.83 -2.89
N PRO A 119 -49.58 28.62 -3.94
CA PRO A 119 -49.23 27.73 -5.06
C PRO A 119 -48.39 28.34 -6.20
N VAL A 120 -48.02 29.62 -6.16
CA VAL A 120 -47.34 30.28 -7.29
C VAL A 120 -46.04 29.56 -7.67
N GLY A 121 -45.29 29.07 -6.68
CA GLY A 121 -44.05 28.32 -6.91
C GLY A 121 -44.25 27.04 -7.72
N MET A 122 -45.33 26.30 -7.45
CA MET A 122 -45.70 25.09 -8.18
C MET A 122 -45.86 25.39 -9.68
N GLU A 123 -46.61 26.44 -10.01
CA GLU A 123 -46.88 26.80 -11.41
C GLU A 123 -45.62 27.32 -12.11
N ASN A 124 -44.81 28.15 -11.45
CA ASN A 124 -43.53 28.60 -12.00
C ASN A 124 -42.58 27.42 -12.30
N SER A 125 -42.58 26.38 -11.47
CA SER A 125 -41.83 25.15 -11.75
C SER A 125 -42.34 24.44 -13.01
N PHE A 126 -43.66 24.34 -13.23
CA PHE A 126 -44.21 23.77 -14.48
C PHE A 126 -43.76 24.56 -15.73
N TYR A 127 -43.75 25.89 -15.66
CA TYR A 127 -43.23 26.73 -16.75
C TYR A 127 -41.74 26.48 -17.01
N LEU A 128 -40.93 26.41 -15.95
CA LEU A 128 -39.49 26.21 -16.08
C LEU A 128 -39.15 24.81 -16.62
N ILE A 129 -39.80 23.77 -16.12
CA ILE A 129 -39.67 22.39 -16.63
C ILE A 129 -39.97 22.35 -18.13
N ASN A 130 -41.07 22.98 -18.56
CA ASN A 130 -41.42 23.07 -19.97
C ASN A 130 -40.32 23.77 -20.79
N ASP A 131 -39.81 24.91 -20.32
CA ASP A 131 -38.77 25.66 -21.04
C ASP A 131 -37.45 24.89 -21.14
N LEU A 132 -37.01 24.24 -20.05
CA LEU A 132 -35.78 23.43 -20.03
C LEU A 132 -35.88 22.26 -21.02
N LEU A 133 -36.96 21.47 -20.96
CA LEU A 133 -37.13 20.29 -21.82
C LEU A 133 -37.38 20.65 -23.28
N THR A 134 -38.21 21.67 -23.57
CA THR A 134 -38.50 22.06 -24.95
C THR A 134 -37.35 22.80 -25.62
N GLY A 135 -36.54 23.51 -24.84
CA GLY A 135 -35.38 24.24 -25.33
C GLY A 135 -34.08 23.43 -25.33
N TYR A 136 -34.02 22.26 -24.69
CA TYR A 136 -32.84 21.39 -24.74
C TYR A 136 -32.41 21.08 -26.18
N GLY A 137 -31.11 21.23 -26.46
CA GLY A 137 -30.51 21.08 -27.78
C GLY A 137 -30.72 22.26 -28.74
N THR A 138 -31.50 23.28 -28.35
CA THR A 138 -31.75 24.47 -29.19
C THR A 138 -31.41 25.79 -28.48
N ASN A 139 -31.59 25.85 -27.16
CA ASN A 139 -31.14 26.92 -26.28
C ASN A 139 -29.89 26.45 -25.55
N SER A 140 -28.76 27.14 -25.77
CA SER A 140 -27.47 26.77 -25.18
C SER A 140 -27.45 26.88 -23.65
N ARG A 141 -28.16 27.85 -23.07
CA ARG A 141 -28.25 28.02 -21.60
C ARG A 141 -28.99 26.85 -20.95
N TYR A 142 -30.12 26.46 -21.51
CA TYR A 142 -30.89 25.31 -20.99
C TYR A 142 -30.15 23.99 -21.20
N THR A 143 -29.51 23.82 -22.35
CA THR A 143 -28.67 22.65 -22.61
C THR A 143 -27.52 22.58 -21.61
N ASN A 144 -26.88 23.71 -21.31
CA ASN A 144 -25.79 23.75 -20.34
C ASN A 144 -26.25 23.41 -18.91
N LEU A 145 -27.42 23.90 -18.49
CA LEU A 145 -27.98 23.53 -17.19
C LEU A 145 -28.28 22.03 -17.11
N VAL A 146 -28.95 21.47 -18.12
CA VAL A 146 -29.31 20.04 -18.14
C VAL A 146 -28.08 19.12 -18.19
N ASN A 147 -26.98 19.54 -18.82
CA ASN A 147 -25.76 18.73 -18.96
C ASN A 147 -24.72 18.90 -17.83
N ASN A 148 -24.98 19.73 -16.83
CA ASN A 148 -23.96 20.03 -15.80
C ASN A 148 -24.56 20.21 -14.40
N MET A 149 -25.82 19.84 -14.20
CA MET A 149 -26.55 20.00 -12.95
C MET A 149 -27.71 19.03 -12.92
N ASP A 150 -27.78 18.26 -11.85
CA ASP A 150 -28.95 17.43 -11.59
C ASP A 150 -30.04 18.25 -10.90
N MET A 151 -31.08 18.59 -11.67
CA MET A 151 -32.13 19.52 -11.24
C MET A 151 -33.39 18.78 -10.81
N TRP A 152 -33.84 19.04 -9.59
CA TRP A 152 -35.03 18.45 -9.03
C TRP A 152 -36.13 19.48 -8.80
N PHE A 153 -37.38 19.07 -9.06
CA PHE A 153 -38.56 19.88 -8.85
C PHE A 153 -39.55 19.13 -7.96
N VAL A 154 -39.72 19.58 -6.72
CA VAL A 154 -40.79 19.10 -5.83
C VAL A 154 -41.99 20.04 -5.96
N LEU A 155 -42.93 19.70 -6.84
CA LEU A 155 -43.94 20.65 -7.33
C LEU A 155 -44.85 21.17 -6.21
N ASN A 156 -45.31 20.28 -5.33
CA ASN A 156 -46.19 20.61 -4.23
C ASN A 156 -46.01 19.62 -3.09
N MET A 157 -45.44 20.08 -1.98
CA MET A 157 -45.23 19.27 -0.77
C MET A 157 -46.53 19.02 -0.01
N ASN A 158 -47.50 19.94 -0.09
CA ASN A 158 -48.75 19.93 0.67
C ASN A 158 -50.00 19.84 -0.22
N TRP A 159 -50.10 18.75 -0.99
CA TRP A 159 -51.26 18.50 -1.86
C TRP A 159 -52.59 18.45 -1.10
N ASP A 160 -52.57 18.07 0.18
CA ASP A 160 -53.78 17.97 1.00
C ASP A 160 -54.33 19.35 1.37
N GLY A 161 -53.45 20.27 1.80
CA GLY A 161 -53.80 21.66 2.03
C GLY A 161 -54.24 22.35 0.74
N TYR A 162 -53.52 22.11 -0.36
CA TYR A 162 -53.84 22.69 -1.68
C TYR A 162 -55.20 22.24 -2.21
N MET A 163 -55.51 20.94 -2.12
CA MET A 163 -56.76 20.36 -2.64
C MET A 163 -57.95 20.43 -1.67
N ARG A 164 -57.77 21.04 -0.50
CA ARG A 164 -58.84 21.14 0.50
C ARG A 164 -60.07 21.82 -0.10
N ASN A 165 -61.25 21.26 0.17
CA ASN A 165 -62.55 21.73 -0.34
C ASN A 165 -62.58 21.92 -1.88
N GLY A 166 -61.79 21.14 -2.64
CA GLY A 166 -61.71 21.24 -4.09
C GLY A 166 -60.66 22.23 -4.62
N GLY A 167 -59.87 22.84 -3.74
CA GLY A 167 -58.79 23.77 -4.07
C GLY A 167 -59.25 25.19 -4.41
N GLY A 168 -58.39 25.96 -5.06
CA GLY A 168 -58.64 27.36 -5.40
C GLY A 168 -58.53 28.31 -4.20
N SER A 169 -58.59 29.62 -4.46
CA SER A 169 -58.33 30.67 -3.46
C SER A 169 -59.28 30.70 -2.26
N SER A 170 -60.44 30.03 -2.32
CA SER A 170 -61.42 29.94 -1.23
C SER A 170 -61.47 28.56 -0.56
N GLY A 171 -60.82 27.55 -1.15
CA GLY A 171 -60.81 26.17 -0.64
C GLY A 171 -59.46 25.75 -0.05
N ALA A 172 -58.37 26.16 -0.70
CA ALA A 172 -57.00 25.84 -0.31
C ALA A 172 -56.67 26.35 1.11
N TRP A 173 -55.77 25.64 1.80
CA TRP A 173 -55.37 25.94 3.16
C TRP A 173 -53.87 25.78 3.36
N ARG A 174 -53.29 26.68 4.15
CA ARG A 174 -51.90 26.66 4.62
C ARG A 174 -51.44 25.32 5.20
N TYR A 175 -52.22 24.74 6.11
CA TYR A 175 -51.80 23.58 6.91
C TYR A 175 -52.02 22.27 6.15
N ASN A 176 -51.34 21.19 6.54
CA ASN A 176 -51.62 19.85 5.99
C ASN A 176 -52.98 19.29 6.47
N ALA A 177 -53.33 18.06 6.08
CA ALA A 177 -54.64 17.48 6.44
C ALA A 177 -54.87 17.32 7.96
N ASN A 178 -53.81 17.25 8.76
CA ASN A 178 -53.88 17.19 10.22
C ASN A 178 -53.92 18.58 10.89
N GLY A 179 -53.94 19.66 10.11
CA GLY A 179 -53.91 21.02 10.64
C GLY A 179 -52.54 21.44 11.18
N VAL A 180 -51.45 20.79 10.74
CA VAL A 180 -50.08 21.12 11.14
C VAL A 180 -49.42 22.02 10.09
N ASP A 181 -48.71 23.04 10.58
CA ASP A 181 -47.90 23.91 9.74
C ASP A 181 -46.59 23.18 9.44
N LEU A 182 -46.39 22.78 8.19
CA LEU A 182 -45.22 22.00 7.78
C LEU A 182 -43.93 22.82 7.92
N ASN A 183 -43.97 24.13 7.72
CA ASN A 183 -42.82 25.02 7.92
C ASN A 183 -42.63 25.43 9.40
N ARG A 184 -43.25 24.69 10.32
CA ARG A 184 -42.94 24.69 11.76
C ARG A 184 -42.66 23.29 12.27
N ASN A 185 -42.65 22.28 11.40
CA ASN A 185 -42.61 20.88 11.79
C ASN A 185 -41.22 20.25 11.65
N PHE A 186 -40.24 20.91 11.02
CA PHE A 186 -38.89 20.39 10.94
C PHE A 186 -38.17 20.43 12.29
N PRO A 187 -37.21 19.52 12.55
CA PRO A 187 -36.39 19.58 13.75
C PRO A 187 -35.59 20.89 13.83
N GLU A 188 -35.71 21.59 14.95
CA GLU A 188 -35.01 22.86 15.22
C GLU A 188 -33.71 22.63 15.99
N TRP A 189 -32.65 23.33 15.61
CA TRP A 189 -31.32 23.27 16.24
C TRP A 189 -31.24 24.08 17.53
N THR A 190 -31.89 25.24 17.58
CA THR A 190 -31.78 26.15 18.73
C THR A 190 -32.40 25.53 19.99
N THR A 191 -31.86 25.85 21.18
CA THR A 191 -32.28 25.24 22.46
C THR A 191 -33.70 25.62 22.93
N ARG A 192 -34.43 26.42 22.13
CA ARG A 192 -35.74 26.97 22.48
C ARG A 192 -36.63 26.95 21.25
N SER A 193 -37.80 26.34 21.39
CA SER A 193 -38.89 26.49 20.43
C SER A 193 -39.98 27.37 21.02
N PHE A 194 -40.54 28.25 20.20
CA PHE A 194 -41.69 29.10 20.56
C PHE A 194 -42.94 28.77 19.74
N SER A 195 -42.90 27.68 18.96
CA SER A 195 -44.03 27.17 18.18
C SER A 195 -44.58 25.90 18.82
N ASN A 196 -45.91 25.77 18.85
CA ASN A 196 -46.61 24.58 19.35
C ASN A 196 -46.61 23.41 18.37
N ASN A 197 -46.27 23.65 17.10
CA ASN A 197 -46.15 22.65 16.03
C ASN A 197 -44.72 22.09 15.89
N THR A 198 -43.75 22.77 16.51
CA THR A 198 -42.34 22.40 16.49
C THR A 198 -42.05 21.39 17.58
N ARG A 199 -41.33 20.33 17.23
CA ARG A 199 -40.95 19.30 18.18
C ARG A 199 -39.46 19.34 18.42
N TYR A 200 -39.09 19.64 19.67
CA TYR A 200 -37.71 19.73 20.12
C TYR A 200 -37.19 18.32 20.45
N PHE A 201 -36.06 17.92 19.88
CA PHE A 201 -35.52 16.57 20.05
C PHE A 201 -34.08 16.49 20.62
N GLY A 202 -33.41 17.63 20.83
CA GLY A 202 -32.18 17.74 21.64
C GLY A 202 -30.86 17.29 20.98
N ALA A 203 -29.77 17.90 21.49
CA ALA A 203 -28.33 17.73 21.23
C ALA A 203 -27.92 17.51 19.76
N TYR A 204 -27.65 18.57 19.01
CA TYR A 204 -27.61 18.48 17.55
C TYR A 204 -26.19 18.54 16.93
N GLY A 205 -26.08 17.91 15.75
CA GLY A 205 -24.96 17.89 14.79
C GLY A 205 -25.54 17.73 13.37
N ASN A 206 -24.73 17.87 12.32
CA ASN A 206 -25.18 17.57 10.95
C ASN A 206 -25.37 16.06 10.73
N VAL A 207 -25.73 15.62 9.52
CA VAL A 207 -25.91 14.20 9.17
C VAL A 207 -24.73 13.28 9.57
N TYR A 208 -23.52 13.83 9.64
CA TYR A 208 -22.27 13.11 9.92
C TYR A 208 -21.91 13.05 11.41
N ASP A 209 -21.95 14.20 12.10
CA ASP A 209 -21.45 14.35 13.49
C ASP A 209 -22.57 14.46 14.54
N GLY A 210 -23.82 14.60 14.10
CA GLY A 210 -25.01 14.71 14.94
C GLY A 210 -25.71 13.39 15.23
N PRO A 211 -26.51 13.32 16.30
CA PRO A 211 -27.47 12.23 16.43
C PRO A 211 -28.53 12.34 15.34
N ALA A 212 -29.06 11.18 14.93
CA ALA A 212 -30.18 11.14 14.00
C ALA A 212 -31.38 11.90 14.59
N PRO A 213 -32.07 12.75 13.81
CA PRO A 213 -33.24 13.46 14.28
C PRO A 213 -34.34 12.44 14.58
N GLN A 214 -34.99 12.59 15.74
CA GLN A 214 -36.12 11.73 16.06
C GLN A 214 -37.32 12.12 15.19
N THR A 215 -37.75 11.22 14.31
CA THR A 215 -38.87 11.46 13.37
C THR A 215 -40.24 11.12 13.97
N ALA A 216 -40.28 10.55 15.18
CA ALA A 216 -41.52 10.25 15.86
C ALA A 216 -42.35 11.53 16.03
N LEU A 217 -43.57 11.51 15.50
CA LEU A 217 -44.57 12.59 15.58
C LEU A 217 -44.39 13.76 14.59
N LEU A 218 -43.47 13.64 13.63
CA LEU A 218 -43.42 14.49 12.44
C LEU A 218 -44.55 14.14 11.45
N GLN A 219 -44.93 15.09 10.60
CA GLN A 219 -45.91 14.85 9.53
C GLN A 219 -45.28 14.01 8.40
N PRO A 220 -46.08 13.17 7.71
CA PRO A 220 -45.55 12.32 6.64
C PRO A 220 -44.92 13.14 5.51
N GLU A 221 -45.43 14.34 5.21
CA GLU A 221 -44.85 15.26 4.25
C GLU A 221 -43.44 15.72 4.68
N THR A 222 -43.29 16.13 5.94
CA THR A 222 -41.99 16.55 6.52
C THR A 222 -40.98 15.40 6.49
N VAL A 223 -41.38 14.19 6.86
CA VAL A 223 -40.51 13.01 6.83
C VAL A 223 -40.09 12.66 5.40
N ALA A 224 -41.01 12.75 4.43
CA ALA A 224 -40.72 12.53 3.02
C ALA A 224 -39.65 13.50 2.51
N MET A 225 -39.81 14.79 2.81
CA MET A 225 -38.83 15.82 2.41
C MET A 225 -37.47 15.63 3.09
N MET A 226 -37.46 15.32 4.40
CA MET A 226 -36.20 15.04 5.11
C MET A 226 -35.47 13.84 4.50
N ASN A 227 -36.18 12.78 4.12
CA ASN A 227 -35.56 11.61 3.50
C ASN A 227 -35.06 11.91 2.09
N PHE A 228 -35.80 12.72 1.32
CA PHE A 228 -35.36 13.20 0.02
C PHE A 228 -34.05 13.98 0.13
N MET A 229 -33.98 15.02 0.96
CA MET A 229 -32.73 15.79 1.11
C MET A 229 -31.57 15.02 1.73
N LYS A 230 -31.82 13.92 2.44
CA LYS A 230 -30.75 13.05 2.99
C LYS A 230 -30.18 12.08 1.98
N ALA A 231 -30.94 11.70 0.97
CA ALA A 231 -30.51 10.73 -0.03
C ALA A 231 -29.71 11.37 -1.17
N HIS A 232 -29.72 12.69 -1.22
CA HIS A 232 -29.21 13.55 -2.27
C HIS A 232 -28.20 14.54 -1.68
N ASN A 233 -27.23 14.97 -2.48
CA ASN A 233 -26.15 15.86 -2.09
C ASN A 233 -26.41 17.30 -2.57
N PHE A 234 -27.62 17.82 -2.30
CA PHE A 234 -28.04 19.15 -2.74
C PHE A 234 -27.09 20.27 -2.30
N VAL A 235 -26.61 21.05 -3.27
CA VAL A 235 -25.69 22.16 -3.03
C VAL A 235 -26.44 23.42 -2.61
N ALA A 236 -27.58 23.67 -3.26
CA ALA A 236 -28.48 24.78 -3.01
C ALA A 236 -29.91 24.40 -3.40
N SER A 237 -30.88 25.12 -2.85
CA SER A 237 -32.28 24.94 -3.19
C SER A 237 -33.10 26.18 -2.82
N ALA A 238 -34.35 26.22 -3.28
CA ALA A 238 -35.31 27.19 -2.78
C ALA A 238 -36.70 26.58 -2.59
N ASN A 239 -37.31 26.90 -1.45
CA ASN A 239 -38.72 26.62 -1.19
C ASN A 239 -39.54 27.90 -1.44
N PHE A 240 -40.62 27.78 -2.21
CA PHE A 240 -41.44 28.90 -2.64
C PHE A 240 -42.64 29.11 -1.74
N HIS A 241 -42.91 30.38 -1.44
CA HIS A 241 -43.99 30.86 -0.59
C HIS A 241 -44.77 31.99 -1.25
N GLY A 242 -45.85 32.40 -0.58
CA GLY A 242 -46.61 33.60 -0.93
C GLY A 242 -47.17 34.30 0.31
N GLY A 243 -47.32 35.62 0.21
CA GLY A 243 -47.74 36.48 1.31
C GLY A 243 -46.93 37.77 1.38
N ASP A 244 -45.71 37.75 0.86
CA ASP A 244 -44.87 38.92 0.62
C ASP A 244 -44.13 38.80 -0.72
N LEU A 245 -43.15 39.66 -0.99
CA LEU A 245 -42.32 39.61 -2.19
C LEU A 245 -40.84 39.88 -1.83
N VAL A 246 -40.13 38.83 -1.42
CA VAL A 246 -38.78 38.90 -0.85
C VAL A 246 -38.06 37.54 -0.96
N VAL A 247 -36.73 37.56 -1.05
CA VAL A 247 -35.87 36.39 -0.85
C VAL A 247 -35.40 36.35 0.60
N ASN A 248 -35.93 35.41 1.36
CA ASN A 248 -35.56 35.13 2.74
C ASN A 248 -34.39 34.13 2.78
N TYR A 249 -33.41 34.39 3.62
CA TYR A 249 -32.24 33.53 3.81
C TYR A 249 -31.91 33.29 5.29
N PRO A 250 -31.18 32.22 5.62
CA PRO A 250 -30.85 31.85 6.99
C PRO A 250 -30.13 32.94 7.82
N TRP A 251 -30.20 32.86 9.14
CA TRP A 251 -31.10 31.97 9.90
C TRP A 251 -32.50 32.57 10.04
N ASP A 252 -33.49 31.68 10.13
CA ASP A 252 -34.88 32.01 10.42
C ASP A 252 -35.13 32.23 11.92
N THR A 253 -34.21 31.82 12.81
CA THR A 253 -34.27 32.14 14.23
C THR A 253 -32.88 32.12 14.89
N ASP A 254 -32.60 33.01 15.84
CA ASP A 254 -31.46 32.91 16.77
C ASP A 254 -31.77 32.05 18.02
N GLY A 255 -32.97 31.46 18.13
CA GLY A 255 -33.45 30.79 19.35
C GLY A 255 -34.14 31.72 20.36
N SER A 256 -34.41 32.97 19.97
CA SER A 256 -35.27 33.95 20.61
C SER A 256 -36.60 34.09 19.86
N ALA A 257 -37.58 34.70 20.53
CA ALA A 257 -38.85 35.10 19.91
C ALA A 257 -38.83 36.58 19.48
N ASN A 258 -37.67 37.23 19.50
CA ASN A 258 -37.49 38.62 19.11
C ASN A 258 -36.89 38.70 17.71
N GLU A 259 -37.30 39.70 16.94
CA GLU A 259 -36.70 40.03 15.64
C GLU A 259 -35.23 40.45 15.84
N ASN A 260 -34.30 39.62 15.38
CA ASN A 260 -32.86 39.81 15.49
C ASN A 260 -32.17 39.37 14.20
N TYR A 261 -31.03 39.97 13.87
CA TYR A 261 -30.25 39.50 12.72
C TYR A 261 -29.40 38.29 13.11
N ALA A 262 -29.78 37.09 12.67
CA ALA A 262 -29.10 35.84 13.00
C ALA A 262 -28.07 35.45 11.93
N VAL A 263 -26.78 35.56 12.25
CA VAL A 263 -25.67 35.41 11.28
C VAL A 263 -25.32 33.94 10.99
N ASP A 264 -25.47 33.51 9.73
CA ASP A 264 -24.93 32.25 9.20
C ASP A 264 -23.41 32.32 8.93
N PRO A 265 -22.65 31.22 9.12
CA PRO A 265 -21.23 31.17 8.74
C PRO A 265 -20.93 31.55 7.28
N ASN A 266 -21.90 31.45 6.39
CA ASN A 266 -21.88 31.84 4.98
C ASN A 266 -22.79 33.04 4.68
N ASP A 267 -23.10 33.89 5.66
CA ASP A 267 -24.01 35.05 5.50
C ASP A 267 -23.71 35.90 4.25
N ALA A 268 -22.43 36.12 3.93
CA ALA A 268 -22.03 36.85 2.72
C ALA A 268 -22.43 36.12 1.42
N LEU A 269 -22.30 34.80 1.38
CA LEU A 269 -22.74 33.98 0.25
C LEU A 269 -24.27 34.00 0.14
N PHE A 270 -24.98 33.84 1.25
CA PHE A 270 -26.45 33.90 1.28
C PHE A 270 -26.97 35.25 0.76
N LYS A 271 -26.40 36.37 1.21
CA LYS A 271 -26.72 37.70 0.66
C LYS A 271 -26.48 37.81 -0.85
N ALA A 272 -25.33 37.32 -1.32
CA ALA A 272 -24.99 37.39 -2.73
C ALA A 272 -25.99 36.58 -3.58
N MET A 273 -26.28 35.34 -3.19
CA MET A 273 -27.23 34.47 -3.88
C MET A 273 -28.68 34.99 -3.78
N ALA A 274 -29.08 35.57 -2.64
CA ALA A 274 -30.39 36.18 -2.52
C ALA A 274 -30.58 37.33 -3.51
N LEU A 275 -29.53 38.15 -3.72
CA LEU A 275 -29.52 39.21 -4.73
C LEU A 275 -29.53 38.67 -6.16
N VAL A 276 -28.95 37.49 -6.43
CA VAL A 276 -29.04 36.84 -7.75
C VAL A 276 -30.50 36.59 -8.13
N TYR A 277 -31.32 36.16 -7.17
CA TYR A 277 -32.75 35.96 -7.44
C TYR A 277 -33.52 37.28 -7.48
N SER A 278 -33.31 38.16 -6.50
CA SER A 278 -34.13 39.37 -6.37
C SER A 278 -33.90 40.38 -7.50
N THR A 279 -32.65 40.55 -7.97
CA THR A 279 -32.26 41.57 -8.96
C THR A 279 -33.03 41.48 -10.29
N PRO A 280 -33.08 40.32 -10.99
CA PRO A 280 -33.85 40.21 -12.22
C PRO A 280 -35.38 40.27 -12.00
N ASN A 281 -35.88 40.01 -10.79
CA ASN A 281 -37.27 40.23 -10.43
C ASN A 281 -37.46 41.69 -10.01
N THR A 282 -37.64 42.59 -10.98
CA THR A 282 -37.74 44.04 -10.72
C THR A 282 -38.76 44.42 -9.64
N PRO A 283 -39.99 43.86 -9.60
CA PRO A 283 -40.92 44.11 -8.50
C PRO A 283 -40.37 43.72 -7.12
N MET A 284 -39.66 42.59 -7.02
CA MET A 284 -39.03 42.13 -5.78
C MET A 284 -37.84 42.98 -5.38
N TYR A 285 -36.89 43.24 -6.29
CA TYR A 285 -35.74 44.10 -6.03
C TYR A 285 -36.14 45.48 -5.49
N ASN A 286 -37.23 46.04 -6.03
CA ASN A 286 -37.76 47.33 -5.61
C ASN A 286 -38.50 47.29 -4.25
N ASN A 287 -38.78 46.10 -3.70
CA ASN A 287 -39.29 45.96 -2.34
C ASN A 287 -38.16 46.20 -1.33
N ASN A 288 -37.94 47.48 -1.01
CA ASN A 288 -36.76 47.95 -0.26
C ASN A 288 -37.15 48.74 1.00
N SER A 289 -38.10 48.22 1.76
CA SER A 289 -38.52 48.79 3.06
C SER A 289 -38.07 47.86 4.17
N PHE A 290 -37.53 48.41 5.27
CA PHE A 290 -37.13 47.62 6.43
C PHE A 290 -38.21 46.61 6.82
N PRO A 291 -37.87 45.32 7.02
CA PRO A 291 -36.52 44.74 7.13
C PRO A 291 -35.90 44.25 5.80
N PHE A 292 -36.45 44.64 4.66
CA PHE A 292 -36.00 44.21 3.33
C PHE A 292 -34.97 45.16 2.73
N VAL A 293 -33.89 44.58 2.21
CA VAL A 293 -32.83 45.27 1.48
C VAL A 293 -32.79 44.70 0.06
N HIS A 294 -33.18 45.51 -0.92
CA HIS A 294 -33.26 45.11 -2.33
C HIS A 294 -34.03 43.81 -2.56
N GLY A 295 -35.18 43.64 -1.89
CA GLY A 295 -35.97 42.43 -1.98
C GLY A 295 -35.34 41.20 -1.33
N THR A 296 -34.41 41.37 -0.40
CA THR A 296 -33.80 40.28 0.37
C THR A 296 -33.90 40.53 1.87
N THR A 297 -33.92 39.47 2.68
CA THR A 297 -33.95 39.59 4.14
C THR A 297 -33.38 38.36 4.84
N ASN A 298 -32.76 38.57 6.00
CA ASN A 298 -32.48 37.50 6.94
C ASN A 298 -33.78 37.15 7.67
N GLY A 299 -34.09 35.85 7.81
CA GLY A 299 -35.39 35.43 8.33
C GLY A 299 -35.69 35.88 9.74
N ASP A 300 -34.75 35.71 10.66
CA ASP A 300 -34.93 36.15 12.05
C ASP A 300 -35.11 37.68 12.15
N ASN A 301 -34.46 38.45 11.27
CA ASN A 301 -34.58 39.90 11.22
C ASN A 301 -35.91 40.36 10.61
N TRP A 302 -36.58 39.50 9.83
CA TRP A 302 -37.94 39.74 9.36
C TRP A 302 -38.96 39.37 10.44
N TYR A 303 -38.97 38.10 10.84
CA TYR A 303 -39.64 37.61 12.03
C TYR A 303 -39.14 36.19 12.39
N PRO A 304 -38.86 35.90 13.68
CA PRO A 304 -38.35 34.59 14.11
C PRO A 304 -39.35 33.47 13.83
N ILE A 305 -38.88 32.38 13.24
CA ILE A 305 -39.63 31.12 13.11
C ILE A 305 -38.77 29.94 13.56
N SER A 306 -39.39 28.98 14.27
CA SER A 306 -38.70 27.73 14.67
C SER A 306 -39.31 26.53 13.96
N GLY A 307 -38.46 25.56 13.62
CA GLY A 307 -38.83 24.34 12.92
C GLY A 307 -39.11 24.54 11.42
N GLY A 308 -38.44 25.51 10.80
CA GLY A 308 -38.49 25.76 9.37
C GLY A 308 -37.65 24.74 8.58
N GLU A 309 -38.03 24.50 7.33
CA GLU A 309 -37.29 23.60 6.42
C GLU A 309 -35.92 24.18 6.07
N GLN A 310 -35.84 25.50 5.85
CA GLN A 310 -34.66 26.23 5.39
C GLN A 310 -33.45 26.00 6.29
N ASP A 311 -33.62 26.25 7.58
CA ASP A 311 -32.53 26.13 8.56
C ASP A 311 -32.17 24.66 8.80
N TRP A 312 -33.16 23.76 8.78
CA TRP A 312 -32.93 22.31 8.88
C TRP A 312 -32.07 21.79 7.71
N ALA A 313 -32.41 22.17 6.47
CA ALA A 313 -31.66 21.80 5.29
C ALA A 313 -30.21 22.30 5.37
N ASN A 314 -30.04 23.57 5.72
CA ASN A 314 -28.73 24.22 5.87
C ASN A 314 -27.83 23.51 6.89
N ILE A 315 -28.35 23.22 8.07
CA ILE A 315 -27.58 22.62 9.17
C ILE A 315 -27.35 21.14 8.97
N TYR A 316 -28.40 20.40 8.61
CA TYR A 316 -28.38 18.94 8.68
C TYR A 316 -27.75 18.31 7.44
N THR A 317 -28.03 18.86 6.26
CA THR A 317 -27.64 18.25 4.97
C THR A 317 -26.48 18.97 4.29
N GLY A 318 -26.24 20.25 4.64
CA GLY A 318 -25.26 21.08 3.94
C GLY A 318 -25.82 21.85 2.74
N ASN A 319 -27.09 21.61 2.37
CA ASN A 319 -27.83 22.34 1.34
C ASN A 319 -28.05 23.81 1.71
N ASN A 320 -27.57 24.76 0.89
CA ASN A 320 -27.92 26.17 1.07
C ASN A 320 -29.35 26.43 0.57
N GLN A 321 -30.35 26.22 1.44
CA GLN A 321 -31.75 26.48 1.09
C GLN A 321 -32.16 27.94 1.38
N PHE A 322 -33.01 28.48 0.50
CA PHE A 322 -33.62 29.80 0.61
C PHE A 322 -35.15 29.69 0.61
N THR A 323 -35.81 30.65 1.25
CA THR A 323 -37.27 30.78 1.23
C THR A 323 -37.63 31.97 0.33
N ILE A 324 -38.41 31.75 -0.73
CA ILE A 324 -38.68 32.80 -1.73
C ILE A 324 -40.17 33.10 -1.78
N GLU A 325 -40.53 34.30 -1.35
CA GLU A 325 -41.89 34.83 -1.36
C GLU A 325 -42.19 35.44 -2.73
N LEU A 326 -43.13 34.84 -3.49
CA LEU A 326 -43.34 35.16 -4.90
C LEU A 326 -44.41 36.23 -5.18
N GLY A 327 -45.05 36.76 -4.13
CA GLY A 327 -46.03 37.84 -4.26
C GLY A 327 -46.94 38.02 -3.06
N PHE A 328 -47.39 39.27 -2.86
CA PHE A 328 -48.28 39.68 -1.76
C PHE A 328 -49.61 38.92 -1.69
N THR A 329 -50.13 38.48 -2.84
CA THR A 329 -51.36 37.67 -2.90
C THR A 329 -50.98 36.20 -2.98
N LYS A 330 -51.24 35.44 -1.92
CA LYS A 330 -50.89 34.02 -1.82
C LYS A 330 -51.43 33.18 -2.98
N TYR A 331 -52.73 33.34 -3.27
CA TYR A 331 -53.44 32.63 -4.32
C TYR A 331 -54.07 33.63 -5.31
N PRO A 332 -53.31 34.17 -6.27
CA PRO A 332 -53.80 35.16 -7.22
C PRO A 332 -54.76 34.55 -8.26
N SER A 333 -55.41 35.41 -9.05
CA SER A 333 -56.16 34.95 -10.24
C SER A 333 -55.22 34.23 -11.20
N ALA A 334 -55.68 33.15 -11.83
CA ALA A 334 -54.92 32.40 -12.85
C ALA A 334 -54.44 33.30 -14.00
N THR A 335 -55.18 34.37 -14.30
CA THR A 335 -54.81 35.37 -15.32
C THR A 335 -53.47 36.06 -15.05
N ASN A 336 -52.97 36.02 -13.80
CA ASN A 336 -51.71 36.64 -13.41
C ASN A 336 -50.51 35.70 -13.56
N LEU A 337 -50.72 34.39 -13.77
CA LEU A 337 -49.65 33.39 -13.87
C LEU A 337 -48.60 33.74 -14.94
N PRO A 338 -48.96 34.18 -16.16
CA PRO A 338 -47.95 34.57 -17.15
C PRO A 338 -47.07 35.74 -16.70
N THR A 339 -47.63 36.71 -15.99
CA THR A 339 -46.87 37.85 -15.44
C THR A 339 -45.95 37.39 -14.31
N LEU A 340 -46.43 36.55 -13.40
CA LEU A 340 -45.64 36.00 -12.31
C LEU A 340 -44.49 35.14 -12.84
N TRP A 341 -44.73 34.33 -13.87
CA TRP A 341 -43.70 33.58 -14.57
C TRP A 341 -42.65 34.51 -15.19
N ASN A 342 -43.08 35.50 -15.97
CA ASN A 342 -42.15 36.43 -16.62
C ASN A 342 -41.28 37.22 -15.62
N ASN A 343 -41.81 37.53 -14.44
CA ASN A 343 -41.04 38.19 -13.38
C ASN A 343 -39.99 37.28 -12.72
N ASN A 344 -40.19 35.96 -12.74
CA ASN A 344 -39.35 35.01 -12.00
C ASN A 344 -38.46 34.14 -12.90
N LYS A 345 -38.77 33.98 -14.19
CA LYS A 345 -38.04 33.10 -15.11
C LYS A 345 -36.53 33.33 -15.06
N GLU A 346 -36.11 34.59 -15.20
CA GLU A 346 -34.68 34.93 -15.20
C GLU A 346 -34.05 34.72 -13.82
N SER A 347 -34.76 35.09 -12.75
CA SER A 347 -34.33 34.82 -11.36
C SER A 347 -34.09 33.35 -11.10
N MET A 348 -35.03 32.49 -11.52
CA MET A 348 -34.94 31.06 -11.29
C MET A 348 -33.77 30.42 -12.05
N LEU A 349 -33.51 30.88 -13.29
CA LEU A 349 -32.36 30.42 -14.08
C LEU A 349 -31.03 30.84 -13.47
N GLN A 350 -30.87 32.12 -13.13
CA GLN A 350 -29.61 32.63 -12.53
C GLN A 350 -29.33 32.02 -11.16
N PHE A 351 -30.38 31.75 -10.39
CA PHE A 351 -30.22 31.15 -9.06
C PHE A 351 -29.79 29.68 -9.14
N MET A 352 -30.29 28.90 -10.10
CA MET A 352 -29.75 27.56 -10.39
C MET A 352 -28.27 27.65 -10.80
N GLU A 353 -27.93 28.58 -11.71
CA GLU A 353 -26.54 28.78 -12.13
C GLU A 353 -25.62 29.11 -10.96
N ALA A 354 -26.07 29.93 -10.00
CA ALA A 354 -25.34 30.23 -8.76
C ALA A 354 -25.12 28.99 -7.86
N GLY A 355 -25.92 27.94 -8.04
CA GLY A 355 -25.69 26.61 -7.46
C GLY A 355 -24.29 26.06 -7.75
N ASN A 356 -23.71 26.39 -8.92
CA ASN A 356 -22.38 25.93 -9.33
C ASN A 356 -21.21 26.66 -8.64
N TRP A 357 -21.48 27.72 -7.89
CA TRP A 357 -20.41 28.56 -7.35
C TRP A 357 -19.45 27.79 -6.41
N GLY A 358 -18.22 28.28 -6.31
CA GLY A 358 -17.28 27.88 -5.27
C GLY A 358 -16.23 26.88 -5.72
N VAL A 359 -16.06 25.79 -4.97
CA VAL A 359 -15.06 24.74 -5.22
C VAL A 359 -15.72 23.36 -5.20
N ARG A 360 -15.32 22.50 -6.12
CA ARG A 360 -15.79 21.11 -6.22
C ARG A 360 -14.68 20.18 -6.65
N GLY A 361 -14.86 18.88 -6.48
CA GLY A 361 -13.96 17.86 -7.01
C GLY A 361 -14.15 16.52 -6.34
N LEU A 362 -13.28 15.56 -6.64
CA LEU A 362 -13.36 14.20 -6.12
C LEU A 362 -12.44 14.00 -4.93
N VAL A 363 -12.90 13.28 -3.91
CA VAL A 363 -12.08 12.75 -2.83
C VAL A 363 -11.98 11.24 -2.99
N THR A 364 -10.77 10.72 -3.18
CA THR A 364 -10.53 9.31 -3.48
C THR A 364 -9.48 8.71 -2.56
N ASN A 365 -9.46 7.38 -2.47
CA ASN A 365 -8.40 6.63 -1.83
C ASN A 365 -7.14 6.66 -2.72
N ALA A 366 -6.03 7.18 -2.21
CA ALA A 366 -4.77 7.31 -2.95
C ALA A 366 -4.23 5.98 -3.48
N ASN A 367 -4.54 4.86 -2.82
CA ASN A 367 -4.01 3.54 -3.19
C ASN A 367 -4.90 2.82 -4.22
N THR A 368 -6.22 3.04 -4.19
CA THR A 368 -7.18 2.27 -5.00
C THR A 368 -7.94 3.10 -6.03
N GLY A 369 -7.92 4.43 -5.89
CA GLY A 369 -8.75 5.34 -6.69
C GLY A 369 -10.24 5.32 -6.35
N ALA A 370 -10.67 4.49 -5.39
CA ALA A 370 -12.08 4.39 -4.99
C ALA A 370 -12.59 5.70 -4.36
N PRO A 371 -13.86 6.07 -4.60
CA PRO A 371 -14.47 7.24 -3.98
C PRO A 371 -14.50 7.09 -2.46
N LEU A 372 -14.40 8.23 -1.76
CA LEU A 372 -14.44 8.27 -0.30
C LEU A 372 -15.55 9.19 0.18
N PHE A 373 -16.29 8.72 1.18
CA PHE A 373 -17.12 9.59 2.01
C PHE A 373 -16.24 10.41 2.95
N SER A 374 -16.12 11.70 2.67
CA SER A 374 -15.19 12.63 3.29
C SER A 374 -15.91 13.90 3.74
N LYS A 375 -15.50 14.42 4.89
CA LYS A 375 -15.93 15.70 5.42
C LYS A 375 -14.99 16.80 4.91
N VAL A 376 -15.56 17.81 4.26
CA VAL A 376 -14.85 18.94 3.66
C VAL A 376 -15.17 20.22 4.42
N THR A 377 -14.19 20.82 5.07
CA THR A 377 -14.37 22.01 5.92
C THR A 377 -13.45 23.14 5.49
N VAL A 378 -14.02 24.33 5.25
CA VAL A 378 -13.24 25.57 5.09
C VAL A 378 -12.80 26.05 6.47
N ILE A 379 -11.49 26.16 6.69
CA ILE A 379 -10.91 26.53 7.99
C ILE A 379 -10.20 27.89 7.99
N ALA A 380 -9.90 28.46 6.81
CA ALA A 380 -9.41 29.83 6.69
C ALA A 380 -9.79 30.44 5.32
N PRO A 381 -10.07 31.75 5.23
CA PRO A 381 -10.41 32.63 6.34
C PRO A 381 -11.63 32.08 7.12
N ALA A 382 -11.83 32.57 8.35
CA ALA A 382 -13.03 32.19 9.10
C ALA A 382 -14.28 32.51 8.26
N PRO A 383 -15.24 31.56 8.11
CA PRO A 383 -16.41 31.76 7.26
C PRO A 383 -17.20 33.04 7.57
N SER A 384 -17.37 33.34 8.88
CA SER A 384 -17.94 34.59 9.38
C SER A 384 -17.11 35.11 10.56
N PRO A 385 -16.88 36.43 10.68
CA PRO A 385 -16.11 37.02 11.77
C PRO A 385 -16.83 36.98 13.13
N VAL A 386 -18.17 36.91 13.14
CA VAL A 386 -19.00 36.79 14.35
C VAL A 386 -20.24 35.94 14.02
N PRO A 387 -20.13 34.59 14.05
CA PRO A 387 -21.29 33.73 13.88
C PRO A 387 -22.25 33.88 15.06
N ASP A 388 -23.54 33.61 14.83
CA ASP A 388 -24.52 33.55 15.90
C ASP A 388 -24.12 32.50 16.96
N PRO A 389 -24.12 32.82 18.27
CA PRO A 389 -23.65 31.90 19.31
C PRO A 389 -24.55 30.67 19.52
N ASN A 390 -25.77 30.66 19.00
CA ASN A 390 -26.71 29.54 19.08
C ASN A 390 -26.61 28.60 17.87
N HIS A 391 -25.79 28.95 16.86
CA HIS A 391 -25.58 28.17 15.63
C HIS A 391 -24.13 27.66 15.50
N PRO A 392 -23.88 26.66 14.64
CA PRO A 392 -22.52 26.20 14.35
C PRO A 392 -21.63 27.31 13.78
N ALA A 393 -20.39 27.42 14.26
CA ALA A 393 -19.43 28.41 13.74
C ALA A 393 -18.85 28.04 12.36
N THR A 394 -19.01 26.79 11.91
CA THR A 394 -18.56 26.31 10.60
C THR A 394 -19.62 25.44 9.94
N LYS A 395 -19.64 25.46 8.60
CA LYS A 395 -20.52 24.62 7.79
C LYS A 395 -19.67 23.69 6.90
N PRO A 396 -19.44 22.43 7.30
CA PRO A 396 -18.81 21.45 6.42
C PRO A 396 -19.79 20.99 5.33
N VAL A 397 -19.25 20.49 4.22
CA VAL A 397 -19.98 19.69 3.24
C VAL A 397 -19.40 18.28 3.20
N PHE A 398 -20.11 17.35 2.57
CA PHE A 398 -19.73 15.95 2.50
C PHE A 398 -19.70 15.50 1.06
N THR A 399 -18.80 14.56 0.76
CA THR A 399 -18.79 13.95 -0.55
C THR A 399 -19.92 12.95 -0.74
N ASP A 400 -20.31 12.71 -1.98
CA ASP A 400 -21.08 11.53 -2.35
C ASP A 400 -20.22 10.27 -2.18
N PRO A 401 -20.65 9.20 -1.50
CA PRO A 401 -19.90 7.95 -1.43
C PRO A 401 -19.88 7.15 -2.74
N ASP A 402 -20.86 7.34 -3.64
CA ASP A 402 -20.98 6.58 -4.88
C ASP A 402 -20.00 7.14 -5.94
N VAL A 403 -19.82 8.47 -6.00
CA VAL A 403 -18.94 9.16 -6.96
C VAL A 403 -17.67 9.74 -6.30
N GLY A 404 -17.73 10.11 -5.02
CA GLY A 404 -16.63 10.74 -4.29
C GLY A 404 -16.57 12.25 -4.47
N ASP A 405 -17.50 12.86 -5.19
CA ASP A 405 -17.51 14.29 -5.47
C ASP A 405 -18.00 15.10 -4.25
N TYR A 406 -17.52 16.32 -4.12
CA TYR A 406 -18.07 17.31 -3.19
C TYR A 406 -18.28 18.62 -3.92
N HIS A 407 -19.23 19.40 -3.39
CA HIS A 407 -19.55 20.73 -3.87
C HIS A 407 -19.62 21.70 -2.70
N ARG A 408 -18.75 22.71 -2.68
CA ARG A 408 -18.69 23.72 -1.62
C ARG A 408 -18.84 25.11 -2.21
N GLN A 409 -20.05 25.66 -2.11
CA GLN A 409 -20.32 27.03 -2.51
C GLN A 409 -19.56 28.06 -1.66
N LEU A 410 -18.85 28.95 -2.35
CA LEU A 410 -17.98 29.98 -1.78
C LEU A 410 -17.92 31.18 -2.73
N LEU A 411 -17.74 32.36 -2.16
CA LEU A 411 -17.47 33.58 -2.93
C LEU A 411 -16.01 33.60 -3.44
N PRO A 412 -15.68 34.45 -4.42
CA PRO A 412 -14.29 34.63 -4.86
C PRO A 412 -13.36 34.96 -3.68
N GLY A 413 -12.22 34.29 -3.61
CA GLY A 413 -11.31 34.41 -2.47
C GLY A 413 -10.25 33.31 -2.41
N THR A 414 -9.39 33.40 -1.39
CA THR A 414 -8.37 32.40 -1.08
C THR A 414 -8.76 31.63 0.17
N TYR A 415 -8.76 30.29 0.09
CA TYR A 415 -9.21 29.43 1.17
C TYR A 415 -8.17 28.39 1.58
N THR A 416 -8.30 27.93 2.82
CA THR A 416 -7.68 26.71 3.34
C THR A 416 -8.79 25.70 3.66
N ILE A 417 -8.69 24.52 3.06
CA ILE A 417 -9.73 23.50 3.10
C ILE A 417 -9.14 22.23 3.72
N LYS A 418 -9.86 21.67 4.70
CA LYS A 418 -9.51 20.44 5.40
C LYS A 418 -10.42 19.30 4.95
N PHE A 419 -9.83 18.14 4.70
CA PHE A 419 -10.47 16.90 4.26
C PHE A 419 -10.26 15.79 5.30
N GLU A 420 -11.35 15.14 5.71
CA GLU A 420 -11.35 14.15 6.79
C GLU A 420 -12.20 12.93 6.40
N ALA A 421 -11.58 11.74 6.35
CA ALA A 421 -12.26 10.48 6.08
C ALA A 421 -11.79 9.40 7.08
N ALA A 422 -12.71 8.54 7.51
CA ALA A 422 -12.40 7.51 8.49
C ALA A 422 -11.40 6.48 7.94
N GLY A 423 -10.32 6.20 8.67
CA GLY A 423 -9.25 5.30 8.22
C GLY A 423 -8.23 5.95 7.28
N PHE A 424 -8.30 7.28 7.09
CA PHE A 424 -7.39 8.04 6.25
C PHE A 424 -6.73 9.17 7.03
N GLN A 425 -5.51 9.55 6.63
CA GLN A 425 -4.81 10.70 7.18
C GLN A 425 -5.54 11.99 6.81
N THR A 426 -5.76 12.88 7.79
CA THR A 426 -6.34 14.21 7.54
C THR A 426 -5.44 15.01 6.61
N GLN A 427 -6.02 15.60 5.55
CA GLN A 427 -5.30 16.47 4.62
C GLN A 427 -5.81 17.91 4.72
N THR A 428 -4.90 18.88 4.65
CA THR A 428 -5.21 20.32 4.65
C THR A 428 -4.54 20.97 3.44
N ILE A 429 -5.34 21.61 2.60
CA ILE A 429 -4.88 22.27 1.38
C ILE A 429 -5.08 23.78 1.57
N SER A 430 -3.97 24.50 1.63
CA SER A 430 -3.94 25.96 1.74
C SER A 430 -3.82 26.62 0.36
N GLY A 431 -4.32 27.85 0.24
CA GLY A 431 -4.13 28.67 -0.96
C GLY A 431 -5.08 28.35 -2.12
N VAL A 432 -6.19 27.65 -1.85
CA VAL A 432 -7.22 27.34 -2.86
C VAL A 432 -7.84 28.65 -3.35
N GLN A 433 -7.63 28.99 -4.61
CA GLN A 433 -8.13 30.22 -5.22
C GLN A 433 -9.47 29.99 -5.92
N ILE A 434 -10.44 30.85 -5.63
CA ILE A 434 -11.69 30.94 -6.37
C ILE A 434 -11.68 32.31 -7.07
N THR A 435 -11.48 32.30 -8.39
CA THR A 435 -11.31 33.50 -9.21
C THR A 435 -12.57 33.79 -10.01
N GLY A 436 -12.95 35.07 -10.12
CA GLY A 436 -14.12 35.50 -10.90
C GLY A 436 -14.97 36.50 -10.13
N ASN A 437 -16.23 36.65 -10.52
CA ASN A 437 -17.21 37.45 -9.79
C ASN A 437 -18.58 36.76 -9.79
N THR A 438 -19.50 37.26 -8.96
CA THR A 438 -20.85 36.71 -8.77
C THR A 438 -21.81 36.92 -9.94
N ASN A 439 -21.34 37.47 -11.07
CA ASN A 439 -22.13 37.55 -12.31
C ASN A 439 -21.73 36.45 -13.31
N ASP A 440 -20.74 35.62 -12.96
CA ASP A 440 -20.28 34.49 -13.77
C ASP A 440 -20.99 33.20 -13.32
N PRO A 441 -21.85 32.59 -14.16
CA PRO A 441 -22.50 31.32 -13.85
C PRO A 441 -21.53 30.12 -13.80
N THR A 442 -20.27 30.31 -14.22
CA THR A 442 -19.21 29.28 -14.25
C THR A 442 -18.17 29.45 -13.14
N LEU A 443 -18.50 30.19 -12.06
CA LEU A 443 -17.62 30.48 -10.93
C LEU A 443 -17.29 29.22 -10.10
N THR A 444 -16.50 28.31 -10.66
CA THR A 444 -16.24 27.01 -10.05
C THR A 444 -14.76 26.65 -10.18
N GLN A 445 -14.13 26.32 -9.04
CA GLN A 445 -12.77 25.79 -9.01
C GLN A 445 -12.79 24.28 -8.80
N ARG A 446 -12.05 23.54 -9.64
CA ARG A 446 -11.84 22.10 -9.45
C ARG A 446 -10.70 21.83 -8.46
N LEU A 447 -10.92 20.95 -7.50
CA LEU A 447 -9.90 20.47 -6.55
C LEU A 447 -10.16 19.00 -6.20
N ASN A 448 -9.40 18.10 -6.83
CA ASN A 448 -9.43 16.67 -6.51
C ASN A 448 -8.41 16.36 -5.41
N VAL A 449 -8.74 15.43 -4.52
CA VAL A 449 -7.94 15.09 -3.33
C VAL A 449 -7.81 13.57 -3.20
N ALA A 450 -6.58 13.06 -3.22
CA ALA A 450 -6.29 11.65 -2.99
C ALA A 450 -5.84 11.45 -1.53
N MET A 451 -6.70 10.87 -0.71
CA MET A 451 -6.45 10.63 0.71
C MET A 451 -5.63 9.36 0.93
N VAL A 452 -4.60 9.43 1.76
CA VAL A 452 -3.71 8.30 2.09
C VAL A 452 -4.31 7.51 3.26
N PRO A 453 -4.49 6.18 3.16
CA PRO A 453 -4.92 5.36 4.28
C PRO A 453 -3.99 5.50 5.49
N ILE A 454 -4.53 5.37 6.69
CA ILE A 454 -3.72 5.24 7.91
C ILE A 454 -3.05 3.87 7.88
N ASP A 455 -1.73 3.86 7.95
CA ASP A 455 -0.98 2.62 8.16
C ASP A 455 -1.05 2.22 9.63
N THR A 456 -1.42 0.97 9.86
CA THR A 456 -1.55 0.37 11.21
C THR A 456 -0.70 -0.88 11.37
N VAL A 457 0.07 -1.24 10.33
CA VAL A 457 0.92 -2.42 10.34
C VAL A 457 2.24 -2.04 10.97
N ALA A 458 2.64 -2.76 12.01
CA ALA A 458 3.94 -2.56 12.63
C ALA A 458 5.06 -3.11 11.72
N PRO A 459 6.21 -2.41 11.60
CA PRO A 459 7.36 -2.97 10.92
C PRO A 459 7.89 -4.19 11.69
N ASN A 460 8.57 -5.12 11.02
CA ASN A 460 9.28 -6.24 11.66
C ASN A 460 10.71 -6.39 11.11
N VAL A 461 11.55 -7.15 11.81
CA VAL A 461 12.88 -7.52 11.32
C VAL A 461 12.77 -8.75 10.43
N GLN A 462 13.22 -8.63 9.18
CA GLN A 462 13.23 -9.71 8.20
C GLN A 462 14.49 -10.57 8.27
N SER A 463 15.65 -9.95 8.51
CA SER A 463 16.93 -10.64 8.59
C SER A 463 17.92 -9.86 9.43
N ALA A 464 18.92 -10.56 9.95
CA ALA A 464 20.07 -9.97 10.60
C ALA A 464 21.36 -10.71 10.23
N GLY A 465 22.50 -10.04 10.40
CA GLY A 465 23.82 -10.60 10.10
C GLY A 465 24.91 -9.98 10.94
N PHE A 466 25.93 -10.77 11.26
CA PHE A 466 27.14 -10.34 11.95
C PHE A 466 28.34 -10.43 11.01
N THR A 467 29.12 -9.35 10.94
CA THR A 467 30.38 -9.29 10.20
C THR A 467 31.53 -9.22 11.21
N PHE A 468 32.22 -10.34 11.38
CA PHE A 468 33.22 -10.54 12.43
C PHE A 468 34.63 -10.09 12.01
N ASP A 469 34.90 -10.12 10.71
CA ASP A 469 36.20 -9.91 10.07
C ASP A 469 36.49 -8.44 9.74
N ALA A 470 35.59 -7.53 10.09
CA ALA A 470 35.77 -6.09 9.96
C ALA A 470 36.21 -5.46 11.29
N SER A 471 36.94 -4.34 11.21
CA SER A 471 37.26 -3.48 12.36
C SER A 471 36.70 -2.08 12.13
N PRO A 472 35.69 -1.62 12.89
CA PRO A 472 34.97 -2.35 13.95
C PRO A 472 34.06 -3.47 13.40
N GLN A 473 33.76 -4.50 14.23
CA GLN A 473 32.76 -5.51 13.86
C GLN A 473 31.36 -4.87 13.78
N THR A 474 30.52 -5.42 12.90
CA THR A 474 29.18 -4.87 12.66
C THR A 474 28.07 -5.90 12.77
N ILE A 475 26.91 -5.45 13.25
CA ILE A 475 25.64 -6.20 13.24
C ILE A 475 24.65 -5.42 12.40
N LYS A 476 23.99 -6.10 11.47
CA LYS A 476 23.01 -5.51 10.55
C LYS A 476 21.62 -6.09 10.81
N PHE A 477 20.60 -5.24 10.74
CA PHE A 477 19.19 -5.62 10.78
C PHE A 477 18.47 -5.02 9.57
N THR A 478 17.73 -5.86 8.85
CA THR A 478 16.90 -5.44 7.71
C THR A 478 15.43 -5.51 8.09
N PHE A 479 14.69 -4.43 7.87
CA PHE A 479 13.29 -4.28 8.26
C PHE A 479 12.32 -4.54 7.08
N SER A 480 11.08 -4.89 7.39
CA SER A 480 10.01 -5.12 6.41
C SER A 480 9.65 -3.89 5.59
N GLU A 481 9.92 -2.71 6.12
CA GLU A 481 9.58 -1.41 5.53
C GLU A 481 10.52 -0.31 6.10
N PRO A 482 10.49 0.91 5.55
CA PRO A 482 11.29 2.00 6.07
C PRO A 482 10.94 2.37 7.52
N VAL A 483 11.95 2.40 8.38
CA VAL A 483 11.83 2.82 9.78
C VAL A 483 12.49 4.18 10.05
N GLN A 484 12.12 4.79 11.17
CA GLN A 484 12.66 6.03 11.72
C GLN A 484 13.00 5.85 13.20
N ASN A 485 13.68 6.85 13.78
CA ASN A 485 14.11 6.92 15.17
C ASN A 485 15.13 5.84 15.61
N VAL A 486 15.65 5.04 14.68
CA VAL A 486 16.71 4.08 14.97
C VAL A 486 17.94 4.82 15.50
N ASP A 487 18.41 4.45 16.69
CA ASP A 487 19.64 4.96 17.30
C ASP A 487 20.47 3.85 17.96
N ASN A 488 21.62 4.22 18.52
CA ASN A 488 22.55 3.25 19.12
C ASN A 488 22.04 2.58 20.40
N THR A 489 21.00 3.13 21.05
CA THR A 489 20.37 2.54 22.22
C THR A 489 19.37 1.44 21.87
N ASP A 490 18.99 1.33 20.60
CA ASP A 490 18.05 0.31 20.14
C ASP A 490 18.66 -1.08 20.01
N LEU A 491 19.96 -1.20 19.73
CA LEU A 491 20.63 -2.49 19.74
C LEU A 491 20.87 -2.96 21.18
N ILE A 492 20.18 -4.04 21.55
CA ILE A 492 20.42 -4.78 22.78
C ILE A 492 21.28 -5.99 22.44
N LEU A 493 22.56 -5.91 22.80
CA LEU A 493 23.55 -6.97 22.58
C LEU A 493 23.94 -7.63 23.90
N THR A 494 23.45 -8.84 24.14
CA THR A 494 23.72 -9.59 25.37
C THR A 494 24.78 -10.66 25.14
N ASN A 495 25.87 -10.61 25.90
CA ASN A 495 26.83 -11.70 25.98
C ASN A 495 26.29 -12.76 26.97
N ASN A 496 25.84 -13.88 26.42
CA ASN A 496 25.26 -15.00 27.15
C ASN A 496 26.33 -15.76 27.97
N THR A 497 27.59 -15.74 27.54
CA THR A 497 28.70 -16.37 28.28
C THR A 497 28.89 -15.69 29.65
N THR A 498 28.86 -14.35 29.68
CA THR A 498 29.00 -13.56 30.91
C THR A 498 27.67 -13.16 31.54
N SER A 499 26.55 -13.47 30.89
CA SER A 499 25.20 -13.03 31.28
C SER A 499 25.08 -11.51 31.43
N SER A 500 25.79 -10.74 30.59
CA SER A 500 25.82 -9.28 30.65
C SER A 500 25.47 -8.62 29.32
N THR A 501 24.63 -7.59 29.36
CA THR A 501 24.36 -6.73 28.19
C THR A 501 25.47 -5.70 28.02
N LEU A 502 25.99 -5.58 26.81
CA LEU A 502 26.99 -4.58 26.46
C LEU A 502 26.40 -3.16 26.59
N PRO A 503 27.14 -2.19 27.14
CA PRO A 503 26.65 -0.82 27.25
C PRO A 503 26.38 -0.21 25.87
N SER A 504 25.25 0.48 25.69
CA SER A 504 24.94 1.19 24.44
C SER A 504 25.99 2.26 24.07
N SER A 505 26.75 2.76 25.05
CA SER A 505 27.89 3.66 24.82
C SER A 505 29.07 3.02 24.08
N SER A 506 29.12 1.69 24.02
CA SER A 506 30.10 0.92 23.24
C SER A 506 29.61 0.58 21.82
N ILE A 507 28.37 0.94 21.51
CA ILE A 507 27.70 0.70 20.24
C ILE A 507 27.47 2.05 19.54
N THR A 508 27.61 2.07 18.21
CA THR A 508 27.25 3.22 17.39
C THR A 508 26.40 2.75 16.22
N LEU A 509 25.35 3.50 15.89
CA LEU A 509 24.65 3.32 14.63
C LEU A 509 25.54 3.89 13.52
N ALA A 510 26.16 3.00 12.74
CA ALA A 510 27.01 3.40 11.61
C ALA A 510 26.19 4.00 10.46
N GLY A 511 24.93 3.60 10.33
CA GLY A 511 23.97 4.22 9.42
C GLY A 511 22.70 3.40 9.26
N TYR A 512 21.69 4.06 8.70
CA TYR A 512 20.46 3.44 8.22
C TYR A 512 20.29 3.75 6.72
N ASP A 513 20.23 2.70 5.91
CA ASP A 513 19.96 2.82 4.47
C ASP A 513 18.47 2.55 4.21
N ALA A 514 17.74 3.60 3.81
CA ALA A 514 16.30 3.52 3.57
C ALA A 514 15.94 2.70 2.31
N ALA A 515 16.84 2.59 1.32
CA ALA A 515 16.58 1.81 0.11
C ALA A 515 16.65 0.31 0.40
N THR A 516 17.65 -0.09 1.18
CA THR A 516 17.82 -1.48 1.62
C THR A 516 17.12 -1.78 2.94
N ARG A 517 16.49 -0.78 3.58
CA ARG A 517 15.81 -0.86 4.89
C ARG A 517 16.71 -1.47 5.98
N THR A 518 17.99 -1.16 5.93
CA THR A 518 19.00 -1.85 6.76
C THR A 518 19.68 -0.88 7.72
N ALA A 519 19.59 -1.17 9.02
CA ALA A 519 20.37 -0.51 10.06
C ALA A 519 21.67 -1.28 10.30
N THR A 520 22.79 -0.56 10.34
CA THR A 520 24.12 -1.13 10.64
C THR A 520 24.65 -0.56 11.95
N PHE A 521 24.92 -1.44 12.90
CA PHE A 521 25.50 -1.11 14.20
C PHE A 521 26.96 -1.57 14.25
N SER A 522 27.84 -0.73 14.78
CA SER A 522 29.26 -1.03 14.98
C SER A 522 29.58 -1.10 16.47
N TYR A 523 30.43 -2.06 16.86
CA TYR A 523 31.01 -2.10 18.19
C TYR A 523 32.33 -1.31 18.21
N ASN A 524 32.37 -0.21 18.97
CA ASN A 524 33.49 0.74 18.98
C ASN A 524 34.39 0.62 20.22
N GLY A 525 34.17 -0.40 21.06
CA GLY A 525 34.98 -0.67 22.25
C GLY A 525 36.33 -1.37 21.98
N GLY A 526 36.81 -1.38 20.74
CA GLY A 526 37.87 -2.27 20.26
C GLY A 526 37.29 -3.55 19.63
N PRO A 527 38.05 -4.66 19.57
CA PRO A 527 37.51 -5.95 19.18
C PRO A 527 36.38 -6.38 20.13
N LEU A 528 35.28 -6.87 19.57
CA LEU A 528 34.19 -7.47 20.33
C LEU A 528 34.76 -8.57 21.24
N PRO A 529 34.44 -8.60 22.54
CA PRO A 529 34.89 -9.69 23.40
C PRO A 529 34.41 -11.05 22.87
N GLY A 530 35.18 -12.11 23.10
CA GLY A 530 34.71 -13.45 22.76
C GLY A 530 33.49 -13.86 23.58
N GLY A 531 32.56 -14.59 22.96
CA GLY A 531 31.36 -15.05 23.64
C GLY A 531 30.24 -15.56 22.74
N SER A 532 29.24 -16.15 23.37
CA SER A 532 27.92 -16.35 22.77
C SER A 532 27.08 -15.09 22.98
N TYR A 533 26.40 -14.65 21.93
CA TYR A 533 25.66 -13.40 21.89
C TYR A 533 24.21 -13.60 21.47
N SER A 534 23.33 -12.77 22.00
CA SER A 534 21.97 -12.54 21.49
C SER A 534 21.83 -11.06 21.17
N ALA A 535 21.62 -10.74 19.89
CA ALA A 535 21.35 -9.39 19.41
C ALA A 535 19.86 -9.21 19.14
N SER A 536 19.27 -8.15 19.68
CA SER A 536 17.86 -7.79 19.44
C SER A 536 17.71 -6.27 19.30
N ILE A 537 16.58 -5.84 18.74
CA ILE A 537 16.24 -4.42 18.62
C ILE A 537 15.15 -4.07 19.63
N ASN A 538 15.31 -2.94 20.32
CA ASN A 538 14.32 -2.37 21.21
C ASN A 538 13.08 -1.95 20.41
N SER A 539 12.01 -2.75 20.51
CA SER A 539 10.77 -2.53 19.76
C SER A 539 10.09 -1.19 20.03
N ALA A 540 10.37 -0.55 21.16
CA ALA A 540 9.76 0.74 21.52
C ALA A 540 10.50 1.96 20.94
N GLY A 541 11.77 1.82 20.56
CA GLY A 541 12.57 2.93 20.03
C GLY A 541 12.51 3.07 18.50
N VAL A 542 12.21 1.97 17.80
CA VAL A 542 12.12 1.94 16.33
C VAL A 542 10.65 1.96 15.88
N GLN A 543 10.33 2.85 14.95
CA GLN A 543 8.99 3.02 14.39
C GLN A 543 9.02 3.04 12.87
N ASP A 544 7.92 2.72 12.20
CA ASP A 544 7.75 3.10 10.79
C ASP A 544 7.50 4.62 10.65
N LEU A 545 7.38 5.08 9.41
CA LEU A 545 7.07 6.48 9.10
C LEU A 545 5.64 6.91 9.52
N SER A 546 4.79 5.96 9.86
CA SER A 546 3.43 6.15 10.37
C SER A 546 3.35 6.13 11.89
N ASN A 547 4.50 5.99 12.58
CA ASN A 547 4.66 5.90 14.03
C ASN A 547 4.12 4.60 14.66
N ASN A 548 3.98 3.51 13.89
CA ASN A 548 3.78 2.18 14.46
C ASN A 548 5.12 1.66 15.00
N ASN A 549 5.13 1.22 16.26
CA ASN A 549 6.31 0.63 16.89
C ASN A 549 6.67 -0.70 16.23
N LEU A 550 7.97 -1.01 16.14
CA LEU A 550 8.48 -2.29 15.64
C LEU A 550 7.84 -3.47 16.39
N ALA A 551 7.41 -4.48 15.64
CA ALA A 551 6.95 -5.74 16.19
C ALA A 551 8.09 -6.42 16.98
N GLY A 552 7.83 -6.75 18.24
CA GLY A 552 8.81 -7.43 19.10
C GLY A 552 9.04 -8.90 18.72
N GLY A 553 10.10 -9.50 19.28
CA GLY A 553 10.31 -10.96 19.25
C GLY A 553 11.40 -11.48 18.31
N PHE A 554 12.23 -10.61 17.72
CA PHE A 554 13.37 -11.03 16.91
C PHE A 554 14.67 -11.06 17.74
N ALA A 555 15.40 -12.18 17.69
CA ALA A 555 16.73 -12.33 18.27
C ALA A 555 17.66 -13.02 17.26
N TYR A 556 18.82 -12.41 17.03
CA TYR A 556 19.90 -12.97 16.23
C TYR A 556 20.98 -13.51 17.17
N ASN A 557 21.10 -14.83 17.27
CA ASN A 557 22.06 -15.45 18.17
C ASN A 557 23.33 -15.81 17.40
N PHE A 558 24.49 -15.46 17.93
CA PHE A 558 25.75 -15.83 17.28
C PHE A 558 26.85 -16.14 18.30
N VAL A 559 27.91 -16.78 17.87
CA VAL A 559 29.14 -16.94 18.66
C VAL A 559 30.28 -16.27 17.93
N TYR A 560 31.07 -15.49 18.66
CA TYR A 560 32.33 -14.93 18.19
C TYR A 560 33.47 -15.47 19.05
N ALA A 561 34.40 -16.20 18.43
CA ALA A 561 35.57 -16.77 19.06
C ALA A 561 36.86 -16.13 18.51
N PRO A 562 37.32 -15.02 19.11
CA PRO A 562 38.60 -14.41 18.76
C PRO A 562 39.79 -15.15 19.39
N GLY A 563 40.89 -15.18 18.65
CA GLY A 563 42.23 -15.56 19.07
C GLY A 563 43.02 -14.37 19.65
N THR A 564 44.33 -14.52 19.65
CA THR A 564 45.34 -13.61 20.16
C THR A 564 46.33 -13.24 19.05
N ALA A 565 47.45 -12.60 19.37
CA ALA A 565 48.48 -12.27 18.38
C ALA A 565 49.55 -13.37 18.23
N GLY A 566 49.32 -14.55 18.81
CA GLY A 566 50.17 -15.71 18.62
C GLY A 566 49.31 -16.97 18.54
N ASN A 567 49.96 -18.12 18.32
CA ASN A 567 49.30 -19.35 17.93
C ASN A 567 48.12 -19.74 18.82
N ASP A 568 46.96 -19.90 18.18
CA ASP A 568 45.71 -20.26 18.81
C ASP A 568 45.19 -21.63 18.36
N THR A 569 44.45 -22.28 19.26
CA THR A 569 43.79 -23.56 19.03
C THR A 569 42.30 -23.40 19.30
N PHE A 570 41.51 -23.61 18.25
CA PHE A 570 40.06 -23.63 18.30
C PHE A 570 39.58 -25.07 18.13
N PHE A 571 38.75 -25.55 19.03
CA PHE A 571 38.10 -26.85 18.93
C PHE A 571 36.60 -26.67 19.10
N ALA A 572 35.80 -27.13 18.14
CA ALA A 572 34.35 -27.03 18.17
C ALA A 572 33.70 -28.39 17.97
N VAL A 573 32.74 -28.73 18.84
CA VAL A 573 31.93 -29.96 18.74
C VAL A 573 30.46 -29.67 19.02
N GLN A 574 29.59 -30.37 18.31
CA GLN A 574 28.17 -30.40 18.61
C GLN A 574 27.91 -31.42 19.73
N GLY A 575 27.56 -30.91 20.91
CA GLY A 575 26.94 -31.70 21.97
C GLY A 575 25.46 -31.98 21.68
N ASN A 576 24.75 -32.58 22.65
CA ASN A 576 23.35 -33.02 22.43
C ASN A 576 22.39 -31.93 21.95
N ALA A 577 22.50 -30.69 22.47
CA ALA A 577 21.63 -29.56 22.12
C ALA A 577 22.40 -28.24 21.87
N SER A 578 23.71 -28.26 22.06
CA SER A 578 24.56 -27.07 22.05
C SER A 578 25.82 -27.30 21.23
N VAL A 579 26.36 -26.24 20.67
CA VAL A 579 27.76 -26.20 20.21
C VAL A 579 28.63 -25.85 21.41
N LEU A 580 29.73 -26.58 21.56
CA LEU A 580 30.74 -26.39 22.60
C LEU A 580 32.05 -26.01 21.91
N ILE A 581 32.70 -24.95 22.40
CA ILE A 581 33.89 -24.38 21.78
C ILE A 581 34.97 -24.19 22.84
N TRP A 582 36.17 -24.66 22.55
CA TRP A 582 37.38 -24.44 23.32
C TRP A 582 38.30 -23.54 22.52
N VAL A 583 38.85 -22.53 23.19
CA VAL A 583 39.88 -21.64 22.67
C VAL A 583 41.08 -21.75 23.60
N ASN A 584 42.22 -22.23 23.08
CA ASN A 584 43.46 -22.46 23.84
C ASN A 584 43.26 -23.34 25.08
N ALA A 585 42.38 -24.33 24.96
CA ALA A 585 42.01 -25.25 26.02
C ALA A 585 41.83 -26.68 25.48
N ASP A 586 42.08 -27.68 26.32
CA ASP A 586 42.01 -29.09 25.95
C ASP A 586 40.55 -29.59 26.02
N PRO A 587 39.93 -30.02 24.91
CA PRO A 587 38.55 -30.50 24.90
C PRO A 587 38.31 -31.76 25.76
N LEU A 588 39.37 -32.49 26.13
CA LEU A 588 39.26 -33.69 26.97
C LEU A 588 39.30 -33.40 28.48
N ASN A 589 39.97 -32.31 28.87
CA ASN A 589 40.30 -32.04 30.27
C ASN A 589 39.72 -30.72 30.79
N ASP A 590 39.41 -29.78 29.91
CA ASP A 590 38.94 -28.45 30.26
C ASP A 590 37.44 -28.27 29.95
N SER A 591 36.80 -27.35 30.66
CA SER A 591 35.45 -26.91 30.33
C SER A 591 35.45 -26.06 29.06
N PRO A 592 34.40 -26.12 28.22
CA PRO A 592 34.31 -25.31 27.00
C PRO A 592 34.37 -23.82 27.33
N THR A 593 35.16 -23.08 26.56
CA THR A 593 35.27 -21.61 26.64
C THR A 593 33.92 -20.95 26.32
N TYR A 594 33.21 -21.45 25.30
CA TYR A 594 31.89 -20.96 24.91
C TYR A 594 30.90 -22.11 24.70
N SER A 595 29.62 -21.84 24.96
CA SER A 595 28.52 -22.74 24.63
C SER A 595 27.31 -21.95 24.13
N ALA A 596 26.65 -22.47 23.10
CA ALA A 596 25.42 -21.89 22.56
C ALA A 596 24.45 -22.99 22.11
N VAL A 597 23.15 -22.73 22.25
CA VAL A 597 22.10 -23.66 21.79
C VAL A 597 22.13 -23.73 20.26
N PHE A 598 22.35 -24.92 19.70
CA PHE A 598 22.60 -25.11 18.27
C PHE A 598 21.38 -24.75 17.42
N THR A 599 20.17 -25.12 17.87
CA THR A 599 18.93 -24.93 17.09
C THR A 599 18.49 -23.47 16.95
N SER A 600 18.98 -22.58 17.82
CA SER A 600 18.67 -21.15 17.76
C SER A 600 19.86 -20.31 17.29
N LEU A 601 21.00 -20.94 17.02
CA LEU A 601 22.21 -20.26 16.58
C LEU A 601 22.02 -19.80 15.13
N SER A 602 22.30 -18.54 14.86
CA SER A 602 22.25 -17.96 13.52
C SER A 602 23.64 -17.83 12.91
N ASN A 603 24.69 -17.68 13.73
CA ASN A 603 26.07 -17.60 13.24
C ASN A 603 27.13 -18.13 14.24
N LEU A 604 28.21 -18.69 13.72
CA LEU A 604 29.38 -19.16 14.43
C LEU A 604 30.63 -18.65 13.71
N SER A 605 31.41 -17.79 14.37
CA SER A 605 32.58 -17.11 13.78
C SER A 605 33.85 -17.39 14.58
N PHE A 606 34.92 -17.78 13.89
CA PHE A 606 36.27 -17.96 14.44
C PHE A 606 37.25 -16.96 13.81
N ASP A 607 38.05 -16.27 14.62
CA ASP A 607 39.02 -15.29 14.14
C ASP A 607 40.36 -15.51 14.83
N GLY A 608 41.31 -16.17 14.16
CA GLY A 608 42.64 -16.50 14.69
C GLY A 608 43.54 -15.27 14.91
N MET A 609 43.35 -14.24 14.08
CA MET A 609 44.20 -13.05 14.02
C MET A 609 45.61 -13.35 13.49
N ALA A 610 46.64 -13.39 14.34
CA ALA A 610 48.04 -13.54 13.93
C ALA A 610 48.68 -14.70 14.69
N GLY A 611 49.56 -15.45 14.03
CA GLY A 611 50.12 -16.70 14.55
C GLY A 611 49.76 -17.89 13.65
N ASP A 612 50.40 -19.02 13.92
CA ASP A 612 50.04 -20.30 13.28
C ASP A 612 48.83 -20.89 14.02
N ASP A 613 47.64 -20.67 13.47
CA ASP A 613 46.38 -21.01 14.12
C ASP A 613 45.77 -22.32 13.63
N SER A 614 45.03 -22.99 14.51
CA SER A 614 44.34 -24.23 14.14
C SER A 614 42.88 -24.27 14.57
N LEU A 615 42.00 -24.67 13.65
CA LEU A 615 40.58 -24.90 13.89
C LEU A 615 40.24 -26.36 13.66
N THR A 616 39.76 -27.04 14.69
CA THR A 616 39.24 -28.41 14.59
C THR A 616 37.73 -28.42 14.74
N LEU A 617 37.06 -28.97 13.73
CA LEU A 617 35.62 -29.15 13.66
C LEU A 617 35.30 -30.63 13.79
N ASP A 618 34.70 -31.01 14.92
CA ASP A 618 34.34 -32.39 15.25
C ASP A 618 32.83 -32.51 15.47
N PHE A 619 32.09 -32.88 14.42
CA PHE A 619 30.62 -32.87 14.43
C PHE A 619 30.07 -34.25 14.08
N ALA A 620 30.00 -35.13 15.07
CA ALA A 620 29.52 -36.51 14.88
C ALA A 620 28.05 -36.64 14.40
N GLY A 621 27.30 -35.53 14.31
CA GLY A 621 25.88 -35.48 13.96
C GLY A 621 25.53 -34.93 12.56
N GLY A 622 26.50 -34.54 11.73
CA GLY A 622 26.26 -34.02 10.37
C GLY A 622 26.66 -32.56 10.13
N GLU A 623 25.90 -31.83 9.30
CA GLU A 623 26.26 -30.51 8.77
C GLU A 623 26.35 -29.41 9.85
N MET A 624 27.38 -28.58 9.72
CA MET A 624 27.74 -27.51 10.65
C MET A 624 26.97 -26.20 10.47
N ARG A 625 26.23 -26.06 9.37
CA ARG A 625 25.51 -24.83 9.05
C ARG A 625 24.24 -24.76 9.89
N PRO A 626 24.08 -23.74 10.75
CA PRO A 626 22.80 -23.52 11.42
C PRO A 626 21.70 -23.30 10.37
N ALA A 627 20.45 -23.65 10.71
CA ALA A 627 19.34 -23.60 9.77
C ALA A 627 19.10 -22.17 9.25
N GLY A 628 19.43 -21.92 7.99
CA GLY A 628 19.30 -20.61 7.33
C GLY A 628 20.65 -20.01 6.95
N ALA A 629 20.87 -19.79 5.66
CA ALA A 629 22.15 -19.38 5.07
C ALA A 629 22.81 -18.16 5.76
N ASN A 630 24.14 -18.24 5.95
CA ASN A 630 25.12 -17.24 6.45
C ASN A 630 25.80 -17.53 7.81
N GLY A 631 25.54 -18.68 8.43
CA GLY A 631 25.87 -18.89 9.84
C GLY A 631 27.24 -19.45 10.22
N PHE A 632 28.20 -19.59 9.31
CA PHE A 632 29.55 -20.02 9.71
C PHE A 632 30.62 -19.24 8.97
N GLY A 633 31.58 -18.70 9.72
CA GLY A 633 32.72 -17.99 9.17
C GLY A 633 33.99 -18.31 9.95
N TYR A 634 35.12 -18.37 9.24
CA TYR A 634 36.43 -18.43 9.88
C TYR A 634 37.42 -17.52 9.14
N ARG A 635 38.36 -16.96 9.88
CA ARG A 635 39.57 -16.33 9.37
C ARG A 635 40.70 -16.75 10.30
N LEU A 636 41.59 -17.62 9.85
CA LEU A 636 42.65 -18.15 10.71
C LEU A 636 43.96 -17.36 10.65
N GLY A 637 44.12 -16.43 9.70
CA GLY A 637 45.35 -15.64 9.59
C GLY A 637 45.98 -15.71 8.19
N THR A 638 47.26 -15.36 8.11
CA THR A 638 48.07 -15.40 6.88
C THR A 638 49.43 -16.10 7.04
N GLU A 639 49.70 -16.71 8.18
CA GLU A 639 50.87 -17.54 8.48
C GLU A 639 50.56 -19.01 8.16
N ASN A 640 50.97 -20.02 8.94
CA ASN A 640 50.68 -21.42 8.62
C ASN A 640 49.46 -21.94 9.39
N GLU A 641 48.29 -21.90 8.75
CA GLU A 641 47.05 -22.29 9.41
C GLU A 641 46.66 -23.73 9.15
N THR A 642 45.92 -24.32 10.08
CA THR A 642 45.34 -25.65 9.90
C THR A 642 43.84 -25.69 10.16
N LEU A 643 43.07 -26.13 9.18
CA LEU A 643 41.68 -26.51 9.35
C LEU A 643 41.55 -28.05 9.38
N ARG A 644 41.02 -28.59 10.47
CA ARG A 644 40.79 -30.03 10.65
C ARG A 644 39.30 -30.33 10.68
N LEU A 645 38.83 -31.19 9.78
CA LEU A 645 37.48 -31.73 9.75
C LEU A 645 37.54 -33.20 10.20
N ARG A 646 36.84 -33.55 11.28
CA ARG A 646 36.91 -34.89 11.89
C ARG A 646 35.53 -35.44 12.19
N ASN A 647 35.43 -36.77 12.10
CA ASN A 647 34.18 -37.53 12.20
C ASN A 647 33.21 -37.11 11.07
N PRO A 648 32.03 -37.73 10.90
CA PRO A 648 31.14 -37.41 9.78
C PRO A 648 30.60 -35.96 9.80
N VAL A 649 31.42 -35.03 9.30
CA VAL A 649 31.08 -33.62 9.00
C VAL A 649 31.18 -33.44 7.50
N SER A 650 30.22 -32.72 6.91
CA SER A 650 30.26 -32.34 5.51
C SER A 650 30.51 -30.84 5.40
N TRP A 651 31.49 -30.45 4.60
CA TRP A 651 31.84 -29.05 4.37
C TRP A 651 31.93 -28.75 2.88
N ASP A 652 31.31 -27.65 2.45
CA ASP A 652 31.38 -27.17 1.08
C ASP A 652 32.13 -25.83 1.01
N PHE A 653 33.26 -25.82 0.30
CA PHE A 653 34.08 -24.67 -0.04
C PHE A 653 33.59 -24.07 -1.36
N ALA A 654 32.64 -23.13 -1.24
CA ALA A 654 32.09 -22.40 -2.38
C ALA A 654 33.01 -21.26 -2.88
N THR A 655 34.03 -20.88 -2.11
CA THR A 655 35.04 -19.88 -2.44
C THR A 655 36.42 -20.41 -2.11
N ASP A 656 37.45 -19.86 -2.76
CA ASP A 656 38.84 -20.22 -2.47
C ASP A 656 39.24 -19.80 -1.04
N PRO A 657 39.56 -20.74 -0.14
CA PRO A 657 39.93 -20.43 1.23
C PRO A 657 41.22 -19.60 1.33
N ALA A 658 42.10 -19.65 0.31
CA ALA A 658 43.33 -18.88 0.29
C ALA A 658 43.13 -17.36 0.28
N ILE A 659 41.94 -16.88 -0.11
CA ILE A 659 41.60 -15.44 -0.08
C ILE A 659 41.65 -14.90 1.35
N ALA A 660 41.18 -15.70 2.32
CA ALA A 660 41.14 -15.32 3.74
C ALA A 660 42.27 -15.97 4.56
N THR A 661 42.84 -17.07 4.07
CA THR A 661 43.81 -17.90 4.79
C THR A 661 44.79 -18.55 3.79
N PRO A 662 45.78 -17.80 3.27
CA PRO A 662 46.58 -18.17 2.10
C PRO A 662 47.44 -19.44 2.26
N HIS A 663 47.93 -19.78 3.46
CA HIS A 663 48.72 -21.01 3.66
C HIS A 663 47.94 -22.07 4.47
N LEU A 664 46.70 -22.30 4.05
CA LEU A 664 45.83 -23.24 4.75
C LEU A 664 46.21 -24.70 4.49
N THR A 665 46.51 -25.44 5.55
CA THR A 665 46.50 -26.90 5.57
C THR A 665 45.10 -27.41 5.91
N LEU A 666 44.46 -28.14 4.98
CA LEU A 666 43.19 -28.82 5.21
C LEU A 666 43.43 -30.30 5.56
N THR A 667 42.93 -30.74 6.71
CA THR A 667 43.02 -32.13 7.17
C THR A 667 41.64 -32.75 7.35
N LEU A 668 41.35 -33.83 6.65
CA LEU A 668 40.09 -34.59 6.72
C LEU A 668 40.34 -35.94 7.37
N GLN A 669 39.58 -36.28 8.42
CA GLN A 669 39.76 -37.53 9.17
C GLN A 669 38.43 -38.18 9.55
N ASN A 670 38.46 -39.49 9.75
CA ASN A 670 37.36 -40.28 10.32
C ASN A 670 36.03 -40.12 9.57
N GLY A 671 36.06 -40.19 8.24
CA GLY A 671 34.85 -40.09 7.41
C GLY A 671 34.33 -38.66 7.18
N ALA A 672 35.12 -37.63 7.51
CA ALA A 672 34.83 -36.25 7.12
C ALA A 672 34.76 -36.11 5.58
N VAL A 673 33.91 -35.20 5.11
CA VAL A 673 33.69 -34.93 3.69
C VAL A 673 33.93 -33.44 3.40
N ALA A 674 34.79 -33.15 2.44
CA ALA A 674 34.95 -31.82 1.86
C ALA A 674 34.47 -31.81 0.41
N THR A 675 33.77 -30.77 0.00
CA THR A 675 33.41 -30.50 -1.39
C THR A 675 33.95 -29.14 -1.80
N PHE A 676 34.58 -29.06 -2.96
CA PHE A 676 35.01 -27.81 -3.59
C PHE A 676 34.07 -27.53 -4.75
N SER A 677 32.94 -26.87 -4.47
CA SER A 677 31.87 -26.64 -5.46
C SER A 677 32.03 -25.35 -6.27
N GLY A 678 32.79 -24.40 -5.74
CA GLY A 678 32.95 -23.05 -6.27
C GLY A 678 33.87 -22.98 -7.49
N ILE A 679 34.99 -22.27 -7.31
CA ILE A 679 36.03 -22.02 -8.31
C ILE A 679 37.32 -22.80 -7.97
N THR A 680 38.42 -22.52 -8.67
CA THR A 680 39.78 -22.95 -8.30
C THR A 680 40.04 -22.79 -6.80
N THR A 681 40.64 -23.81 -6.19
CA THR A 681 40.95 -23.84 -4.75
C THR A 681 42.45 -23.97 -4.56
N HIS A 682 43.05 -23.13 -3.71
CA HIS A 682 44.45 -23.21 -3.32
C HIS A 682 44.57 -23.62 -1.85
N LEU A 683 45.48 -24.55 -1.55
CA LEU A 683 45.81 -24.98 -0.20
C LEU A 683 47.32 -25.20 -0.09
N ALA A 684 47.90 -24.91 1.08
CA ALA A 684 49.27 -25.31 1.36
C ALA A 684 49.37 -26.84 1.41
N ALA A 685 48.41 -27.51 2.05
CA ALA A 685 48.37 -28.96 2.07
C ALA A 685 46.95 -29.52 2.15
N LEU A 686 46.74 -30.67 1.51
CA LEU A 686 45.53 -31.47 1.65
C LEU A 686 45.86 -32.87 2.20
N ASN A 687 45.43 -33.12 3.44
CA ASN A 687 45.64 -34.38 4.14
C ASN A 687 44.29 -35.11 4.29
N ILE A 688 44.12 -36.29 3.69
CA ILE A 688 42.87 -37.07 3.76
C ILE A 688 43.17 -38.44 4.36
N GLN A 689 42.50 -38.78 5.46
CA GLN A 689 42.80 -39.97 6.24
C GLN A 689 41.54 -40.63 6.79
N SER A 690 41.63 -41.91 7.18
CA SER A 690 40.64 -42.65 7.95
C SER A 690 39.23 -42.61 7.32
N ASN A 691 39.12 -43.06 6.07
CA ASN A 691 37.90 -43.10 5.24
C ASN A 691 37.28 -41.72 4.91
N ALA A 692 38.00 -40.62 5.15
CA ALA A 692 37.55 -39.29 4.75
C ALA A 692 37.58 -39.11 3.21
N ARG A 693 36.82 -38.13 2.73
CA ARG A 693 36.66 -37.87 1.29
C ARG A 693 36.74 -36.39 0.97
N ALA A 694 37.41 -36.06 -0.12
CA ALA A 694 37.32 -34.75 -0.75
C ALA A 694 36.77 -34.91 -2.17
N THR A 695 35.98 -33.95 -2.63
CA THR A 695 35.42 -33.96 -3.98
C THR A 695 35.50 -32.57 -4.60
N VAL A 696 36.06 -32.46 -5.79
CA VAL A 696 35.93 -31.26 -6.64
C VAL A 696 34.68 -31.45 -7.48
N ALA A 697 33.74 -30.51 -7.44
CA ALA A 697 32.47 -30.67 -8.16
C ALA A 697 32.67 -30.72 -9.67
N ALA A 698 31.82 -31.49 -10.36
CA ALA A 698 31.93 -31.67 -11.81
C ALA A 698 31.77 -30.36 -12.61
N GLY A 699 32.42 -30.29 -13.77
CA GLY A 699 32.52 -29.17 -14.68
C GLY A 699 33.98 -28.74 -14.84
N SER A 700 34.60 -29.12 -15.96
CA SER A 700 36.03 -29.06 -16.35
C SER A 700 36.77 -27.70 -16.31
N SER A 701 36.23 -26.69 -15.63
CA SER A 701 36.88 -25.38 -15.49
C SER A 701 37.53 -25.15 -14.12
N ARG A 702 37.53 -26.14 -13.21
CA ARG A 702 38.11 -25.99 -11.87
C ARG A 702 39.45 -26.73 -11.79
N ARG A 703 40.27 -26.27 -10.85
CA ARG A 703 41.52 -26.93 -10.49
C ARG A 703 41.75 -26.87 -8.99
N LEU A 704 42.34 -27.93 -8.46
CA LEU A 704 42.83 -27.98 -7.09
C LEU A 704 44.34 -27.78 -7.13
N VAL A 705 44.83 -26.76 -6.41
CA VAL A 705 46.24 -26.38 -6.40
C VAL A 705 46.78 -26.55 -5.00
N LEU A 706 47.82 -27.37 -4.85
CA LEU A 706 48.35 -27.80 -3.56
C LEU A 706 49.87 -27.63 -3.54
N ASP A 707 50.47 -27.30 -2.39
CA ASP A 707 51.91 -27.51 -2.21
C ASP A 707 52.20 -28.97 -1.81
N GLU A 708 51.35 -29.55 -0.96
CA GLU A 708 51.47 -30.95 -0.50
C GLU A 708 50.13 -31.72 -0.57
N LEU A 709 50.19 -32.99 -1.00
CA LEU A 709 49.05 -33.92 -1.04
C LEU A 709 49.37 -35.21 -0.28
N SER A 710 48.55 -35.58 0.70
CA SER A 710 48.69 -36.81 1.46
C SER A 710 47.36 -37.55 1.62
N LEU A 711 47.29 -38.78 1.10
CA LEU A 711 46.14 -39.68 1.22
C LEU A 711 46.58 -40.99 1.88
N ASP A 712 45.85 -41.46 2.90
CA ASP A 712 46.00 -42.85 3.34
C ASP A 712 45.25 -43.84 2.44
N ASN A 713 45.46 -45.14 2.64
CA ASN A 713 44.90 -46.20 1.79
C ASN A 713 43.36 -46.32 1.84
N THR A 714 42.70 -45.63 2.76
CA THR A 714 41.24 -45.61 2.92
C THR A 714 40.60 -44.32 2.41
N ALA A 715 41.41 -43.30 2.14
CA ALA A 715 40.97 -41.98 1.71
C ALA A 715 40.53 -41.94 0.24
N THR A 716 39.74 -40.93 -0.12
CA THR A 716 39.38 -40.67 -1.52
C THR A 716 39.42 -39.18 -1.82
N LEU A 717 40.11 -38.80 -2.89
CA LEU A 717 39.99 -37.48 -3.52
C LEU A 717 39.37 -37.71 -4.90
N ASP A 718 38.12 -37.26 -5.08
CA ASP A 718 37.41 -37.34 -6.35
C ASP A 718 37.51 -36.00 -7.08
N LEU A 719 38.30 -35.95 -8.14
CA LEU A 719 38.46 -34.74 -8.94
C LEU A 719 37.33 -34.59 -9.99
N ASN A 720 36.43 -35.56 -10.15
CA ASN A 720 35.49 -35.62 -11.27
C ASN A 720 36.22 -35.46 -12.62
N ASP A 721 35.94 -34.39 -13.34
CA ASP A 721 36.48 -33.99 -14.64
C ASP A 721 37.42 -32.77 -14.54
N ASN A 722 38.01 -32.54 -13.37
CA ASN A 722 38.85 -31.37 -13.08
C ASN A 722 40.33 -31.73 -12.92
N ASP A 723 41.16 -30.68 -12.92
CA ASP A 723 42.61 -30.81 -12.88
C ASP A 723 43.18 -30.65 -11.47
N LEU A 724 44.37 -31.19 -11.24
CA LEU A 724 45.12 -31.08 -9.99
C LEU A 724 46.57 -30.69 -10.27
N ILE A 725 47.07 -29.75 -9.46
CA ILE A 725 48.47 -29.33 -9.44
C ILE A 725 49.00 -29.56 -8.03
N VAL A 726 50.15 -30.25 -7.92
CA VAL A 726 50.89 -30.40 -6.67
C VAL A 726 52.29 -29.84 -6.86
N PHE A 727 52.65 -28.74 -6.19
CA PHE A 727 53.97 -28.08 -6.29
C PHE A 727 55.11 -28.83 -5.58
N ASP A 728 55.17 -30.15 -5.82
CA ASP A 728 56.23 -31.07 -5.41
C ASP A 728 56.33 -32.18 -6.47
N ASP A 729 57.25 -32.03 -7.43
CA ASP A 729 57.45 -33.01 -8.51
C ASP A 729 57.91 -34.40 -8.01
N SER A 730 58.52 -34.44 -6.82
CA SER A 730 58.92 -35.68 -6.17
C SER A 730 57.70 -36.54 -5.77
N ALA A 731 56.51 -35.94 -5.70
CA ALA A 731 55.25 -36.62 -5.45
C ALA A 731 54.72 -37.43 -6.65
N LEU A 732 55.30 -37.31 -7.86
CA LEU A 732 54.77 -37.96 -9.07
C LEU A 732 54.54 -39.47 -8.90
N PRO A 733 55.47 -40.27 -8.35
CA PRO A 733 55.23 -41.69 -8.12
C PRO A 733 54.10 -41.96 -7.13
N ALA A 734 53.95 -41.11 -6.09
CA ALA A 734 52.89 -41.25 -5.11
C ALA A 734 51.53 -40.92 -5.72
N VAL A 735 51.43 -39.83 -6.49
CA VAL A 735 50.22 -39.42 -7.23
C VAL A 735 49.80 -40.50 -8.23
N GLN A 736 50.74 -41.06 -9.00
CA GLN A 736 50.44 -42.16 -9.93
C GLN A 736 49.91 -43.39 -9.20
N ASN A 737 50.50 -43.76 -8.06
CA ASN A 737 50.01 -44.87 -7.24
C ASN A 737 48.58 -44.62 -6.72
N LEU A 738 48.24 -43.37 -6.36
CA LEU A 738 46.88 -43.00 -5.95
C LEU A 738 45.88 -43.12 -7.10
N ILE A 739 46.27 -42.73 -8.31
CA ILE A 739 45.45 -42.92 -9.53
C ILE A 739 45.24 -44.40 -9.80
N ASN A 740 46.32 -45.20 -9.80
CA ASN A 740 46.26 -46.64 -10.09
C ASN A 740 45.40 -47.40 -9.07
N ALA A 741 45.52 -47.04 -7.79
CA ALA A 741 44.70 -47.61 -6.71
C ALA A 741 43.20 -47.32 -6.91
N ALA A 742 42.84 -46.12 -7.38
CA ALA A 742 41.46 -45.74 -7.66
C ALA A 742 40.94 -46.36 -8.96
N ARG A 743 41.76 -46.36 -10.01
CA ARG A 743 41.43 -46.80 -11.37
C ARG A 743 40.96 -48.26 -11.40
N LEU A 744 41.56 -49.15 -10.61
CA LEU A 744 41.21 -50.58 -10.51
C LEU A 744 40.86 -51.21 -11.88
N GLY A 745 41.80 -51.13 -12.84
CA GLY A 745 41.62 -51.67 -14.19
C GLY A 745 40.56 -50.95 -15.04
N GLY A 746 40.28 -49.68 -14.74
CA GLY A 746 39.34 -48.82 -15.49
C GLY A 746 37.94 -48.71 -14.89
N THR A 747 37.67 -49.38 -13.76
CA THR A 747 36.36 -49.31 -13.09
C THR A 747 36.19 -48.08 -12.21
N TRP A 748 37.28 -47.43 -11.77
CA TRP A 748 37.23 -46.21 -10.94
C TRP A 748 36.42 -46.36 -9.64
N THR A 749 36.50 -47.54 -9.02
CA THR A 749 35.79 -47.88 -7.77
C THR A 749 36.71 -47.95 -6.55
N GLY A 750 38.01 -47.80 -6.73
CA GLY A 750 39.00 -47.88 -5.66
C GLY A 750 39.13 -46.61 -4.81
N THR A 751 39.94 -46.69 -3.77
CA THR A 751 40.37 -45.55 -2.95
C THR A 751 41.61 -44.90 -3.57
N GLY A 752 41.93 -43.65 -3.18
CA GLY A 752 42.99 -42.85 -3.79
C GLY A 752 42.48 -41.64 -4.58
N LEU A 753 43.14 -41.32 -5.69
CA LEU A 753 42.79 -40.20 -6.57
C LEU A 753 41.84 -40.70 -7.68
N THR A 754 40.54 -40.49 -7.52
CA THR A 754 39.49 -41.08 -8.36
C THR A 754 38.79 -40.05 -9.25
N SER A 755 38.18 -40.51 -10.34
CA SER A 755 37.31 -39.72 -11.22
C SER A 755 35.92 -40.34 -11.30
N THR A 756 34.92 -39.67 -10.74
CA THR A 756 33.52 -40.01 -11.01
C THR A 756 33.17 -39.83 -12.50
N ALA A 757 33.75 -38.85 -13.20
CA ALA A 757 33.51 -38.63 -14.62
C ALA A 757 34.03 -39.78 -15.51
N ALA A 758 35.25 -40.29 -15.24
CA ALA A 758 35.80 -41.43 -15.95
C ALA A 758 35.08 -42.74 -15.60
N ARG A 759 34.64 -42.90 -14.34
CA ARG A 759 33.80 -44.03 -13.92
C ARG A 759 32.49 -44.11 -14.71
N ASP A 760 31.83 -42.96 -14.83
CA ASP A 760 30.48 -42.86 -15.38
C ASP A 760 30.51 -42.68 -16.92
N ASN A 761 31.69 -42.53 -17.53
CA ASN A 761 31.87 -42.54 -18.97
C ASN A 761 31.62 -43.95 -19.53
N ALA A 762 30.52 -44.10 -20.26
CA ALA A 762 30.09 -45.37 -20.84
C ALA A 762 31.09 -46.00 -21.83
N LEU A 763 31.98 -45.21 -22.42
CA LEU A 763 33.01 -45.68 -23.36
C LEU A 763 34.29 -46.13 -22.64
N HIS A 764 34.43 -45.81 -21.34
CA HIS A 764 35.60 -46.06 -20.53
C HIS A 764 36.92 -45.63 -21.20
N ASN A 765 36.86 -44.52 -21.95
CA ASN A 765 37.98 -44.02 -22.75
C ASN A 765 38.66 -42.78 -22.15
N THR A 766 38.16 -42.23 -21.04
CA THR A 766 38.80 -41.14 -20.29
C THR A 766 39.48 -41.64 -19.01
N THR A 767 40.44 -40.86 -18.52
CA THR A 767 41.28 -41.18 -17.37
C THR A 767 41.88 -39.92 -16.73
N PHE A 768 42.71 -40.11 -15.72
CA PHE A 768 43.67 -39.10 -15.28
C PHE A 768 45.06 -39.44 -15.79
N GLY A 769 45.64 -38.54 -16.58
CA GLY A 769 47.07 -38.54 -16.82
C GLY A 769 47.80 -37.83 -15.69
N ALA A 770 48.99 -38.30 -15.31
CA ALA A 770 49.88 -37.61 -14.40
C ALA A 770 51.27 -37.43 -15.03
N MET A 771 51.77 -36.20 -15.08
CA MET A 771 53.10 -35.88 -15.60
C MET A 771 53.81 -34.83 -14.73
N SER A 772 55.13 -34.74 -14.82
CA SER A 772 55.86 -33.64 -14.17
C SER A 772 55.75 -32.37 -14.98
N SER A 773 55.90 -31.22 -14.31
CA SER A 773 56.03 -29.91 -14.96
C SER A 773 57.15 -29.90 -16.00
N ASP A 774 58.28 -30.55 -15.73
CA ASP A 774 59.40 -30.65 -16.68
C ASP A 774 59.00 -31.34 -17.99
N ASP A 775 58.22 -32.43 -17.91
CA ASP A 775 57.72 -33.15 -19.07
C ASP A 775 56.74 -32.25 -19.87
N TYR A 776 55.89 -31.48 -19.17
CA TYR A 776 54.93 -30.56 -19.79
C TYR A 776 55.61 -29.33 -20.43
N GLU A 777 56.56 -28.71 -19.74
CA GLU A 777 57.34 -27.58 -20.25
C GLU A 777 58.24 -27.98 -21.43
N SER A 778 58.63 -29.26 -21.54
CA SER A 778 59.32 -29.76 -22.73
C SER A 778 58.48 -29.67 -24.01
N LEU A 779 57.15 -29.64 -23.87
CA LEU A 779 56.18 -29.51 -24.96
C LEU A 779 55.79 -28.06 -25.21
N TYR A 780 55.52 -27.31 -24.15
CA TYR A 780 54.91 -25.97 -24.23
C TYR A 780 55.87 -24.80 -23.96
N GLY A 781 57.11 -25.10 -23.58
CA GLY A 781 58.15 -24.13 -23.23
C GLY A 781 58.25 -23.90 -21.71
N GLU A 782 59.45 -23.48 -21.28
CA GLU A 782 59.74 -23.10 -19.89
C GLU A 782 58.79 -21.98 -19.42
N GLY A 783 58.16 -22.15 -18.26
CA GLY A 783 57.19 -21.21 -17.70
C GLY A 783 55.79 -21.29 -18.32
N ALA A 784 55.45 -22.39 -19.01
CA ALA A 784 54.10 -22.64 -19.50
C ALA A 784 53.08 -22.66 -18.35
N SER A 785 51.85 -22.22 -18.61
CA SER A 785 50.74 -22.37 -17.66
C SER A 785 50.01 -23.69 -17.88
N PHE A 786 49.58 -24.35 -16.80
CA PHE A 786 48.73 -25.53 -16.84
C PHE A 786 47.30 -25.16 -16.42
N SER A 787 46.33 -25.32 -17.33
CA SER A 787 44.92 -24.95 -17.12
C SER A 787 44.72 -23.53 -16.55
N GLY A 788 45.56 -22.60 -17.00
CA GLY A 788 45.57 -21.20 -16.60
C GLY A 788 46.32 -20.89 -15.29
N GLU A 789 46.88 -21.88 -14.60
CA GLU A 789 47.75 -21.69 -13.44
C GLU A 789 49.23 -21.56 -13.89
N PRO A 790 49.97 -20.54 -13.44
CA PRO A 790 51.40 -20.45 -13.69
C PRO A 790 52.16 -21.55 -12.94
N LEU A 791 53.06 -22.24 -13.63
CA LEU A 791 53.98 -23.18 -13.01
C LEU A 791 55.17 -22.42 -12.40
N THR A 792 55.04 -22.03 -11.13
CA THR A 792 56.05 -21.22 -10.44
C THR A 792 57.24 -22.01 -9.90
N SER A 793 57.12 -23.33 -9.81
CA SER A 793 58.14 -24.29 -9.37
C SER A 793 57.82 -25.68 -9.92
N SER A 794 58.74 -26.63 -9.74
CA SER A 794 58.54 -28.03 -10.15
C SER A 794 57.27 -28.62 -9.51
N ALA A 795 56.44 -29.26 -10.32
CA ALA A 795 55.11 -29.73 -9.91
C ALA A 795 54.72 -31.06 -10.57
N VAL A 796 53.69 -31.71 -10.01
CA VAL A 796 52.93 -32.80 -10.65
C VAL A 796 51.63 -32.22 -11.20
N LEU A 797 51.36 -32.52 -12.47
CA LEU A 797 50.18 -32.09 -13.21
C LEU A 797 49.30 -33.29 -13.50
N VAL A 798 48.10 -33.29 -12.93
CA VAL A 798 47.08 -34.31 -13.19
C VAL A 798 45.97 -33.68 -14.01
N LYS A 799 45.68 -34.28 -15.17
CA LYS A 799 44.65 -33.80 -16.09
C LYS A 799 43.58 -34.85 -16.34
N TYR A 800 42.32 -34.44 -16.30
CA TYR A 800 41.25 -35.26 -16.88
C TYR A 800 41.37 -35.25 -18.40
N THR A 801 41.66 -36.40 -19.01
CA THR A 801 41.86 -36.49 -20.46
C THR A 801 41.49 -37.87 -21.02
N TYR A 802 41.60 -38.07 -22.33
CA TYR A 802 41.50 -39.39 -22.96
C TYR A 802 42.73 -40.25 -22.64
N ASN A 803 42.53 -41.57 -22.55
CA ASN A 803 43.66 -42.51 -22.46
C ASN A 803 44.45 -42.41 -23.76
N GLY A 804 45.65 -41.82 -23.75
CA GLY A 804 46.39 -41.62 -24.98
C GLY A 804 46.83 -40.20 -25.26
N ASP A 805 46.20 -39.20 -24.66
CA ASP A 805 46.53 -37.78 -24.88
C ASP A 805 47.82 -37.42 -24.12
N THR A 806 48.95 -37.65 -24.78
CA THR A 806 50.31 -37.57 -24.21
C THR A 806 50.75 -36.13 -23.95
N ASP A 807 50.15 -35.15 -24.62
CA ASP A 807 50.50 -33.74 -24.47
C ASP A 807 49.42 -32.88 -23.81
N TYR A 808 48.28 -33.45 -23.42
CA TYR A 808 47.19 -32.74 -22.74
C TYR A 808 46.46 -31.70 -23.61
N ASN A 809 46.48 -31.88 -24.93
CA ASN A 809 45.74 -31.01 -25.84
C ASN A 809 44.24 -31.34 -25.93
N GLY A 810 43.77 -32.41 -25.26
CA GLY A 810 42.37 -32.81 -25.22
C GLY A 810 41.92 -33.69 -26.38
N THR A 811 42.83 -34.06 -27.30
CA THR A 811 42.56 -34.94 -28.44
C THR A 811 43.66 -35.97 -28.59
N ILE A 812 43.33 -37.16 -29.11
CA ILE A 812 44.32 -38.16 -29.48
C ILE A 812 44.57 -38.06 -30.99
N ASP A 813 45.81 -37.79 -31.39
CA ASP A 813 46.21 -37.71 -32.79
C ASP A 813 47.54 -38.42 -33.10
N PHE A 814 48.13 -38.12 -34.25
CA PHE A 814 49.36 -38.77 -34.68
C PHE A 814 50.55 -38.48 -33.76
N ASP A 815 50.60 -37.30 -33.15
CA ASP A 815 51.70 -36.91 -32.28
C ASP A 815 51.72 -37.77 -31.01
N ASP A 816 50.54 -38.17 -30.51
CA ASP A 816 50.41 -39.09 -29.38
C ASP A 816 50.95 -40.50 -29.66
N TYR A 817 50.55 -41.08 -30.80
CA TYR A 817 51.06 -42.38 -31.22
C TYR A 817 52.57 -42.34 -31.44
N SER A 818 53.08 -41.26 -32.04
CA SER A 818 54.52 -41.07 -32.24
C SER A 818 55.29 -41.05 -30.92
N ARG A 819 54.73 -40.44 -29.87
CA ARG A 819 55.32 -40.45 -28.52
C ARG A 819 55.24 -41.83 -27.86
N ALA A 820 54.11 -42.52 -27.96
CA ALA A 820 53.95 -43.89 -27.45
C ALA A 820 54.89 -44.90 -28.14
N ASP A 821 54.98 -44.86 -29.47
CA ASP A 821 55.94 -45.63 -30.28
C ASP A 821 57.39 -45.33 -29.86
N GLY A 822 57.68 -44.04 -29.64
CA GLY A 822 58.97 -43.58 -29.13
C GLY A 822 59.28 -44.16 -27.76
N GLY A 823 58.30 -44.18 -26.86
CA GLY A 823 58.42 -44.72 -25.52
C GLY A 823 58.69 -46.22 -25.52
N PHE A 824 57.87 -46.98 -26.26
CA PHE A 824 58.03 -48.44 -26.44
C PHE A 824 59.41 -48.79 -27.01
N ASN A 825 59.80 -48.17 -28.13
CA ASN A 825 61.05 -48.50 -28.83
C ASN A 825 62.30 -48.16 -28.00
N ASN A 826 62.20 -47.21 -27.07
CA ASN A 826 63.31 -46.73 -26.26
C ASN A 826 63.22 -47.13 -24.78
N ASN A 827 62.27 -48.00 -24.40
CA ASN A 827 61.99 -48.38 -23.01
C ASN A 827 61.85 -47.17 -22.08
N ARG A 828 61.16 -46.11 -22.53
CA ARG A 828 60.80 -44.97 -21.67
C ARG A 828 59.53 -45.30 -20.91
N THR A 829 59.24 -44.51 -19.89
CA THR A 829 58.10 -44.67 -18.98
C THR A 829 57.40 -43.32 -18.81
N ARG A 830 56.35 -43.25 -17.98
CA ARG A 830 55.54 -42.05 -17.70
C ARG A 830 54.60 -41.66 -18.85
N TRP A 831 53.58 -40.90 -18.48
CA TRP A 831 52.48 -40.48 -19.34
C TRP A 831 52.91 -39.92 -20.71
N LEU A 832 53.86 -38.97 -20.72
CA LEU A 832 54.35 -38.34 -21.95
C LEU A 832 54.90 -39.34 -22.98
N ASN A 833 55.40 -40.49 -22.52
CA ASN A 833 56.00 -41.51 -23.38
C ASN A 833 55.05 -42.68 -23.68
N GLY A 834 53.78 -42.62 -23.24
CA GLY A 834 52.77 -43.63 -23.58
C GLY A 834 52.49 -44.70 -22.51
N ASP A 835 52.93 -44.51 -21.27
CA ASP A 835 52.62 -45.38 -20.11
C ASP A 835 51.28 -44.90 -19.51
N PHE A 836 50.18 -45.22 -20.19
CA PHE A 836 48.83 -44.71 -19.91
C PHE A 836 48.16 -45.44 -18.75
N ASP A 837 48.57 -46.67 -18.50
CA ASP A 837 48.06 -47.49 -17.41
C ASP A 837 48.84 -47.24 -16.09
N GLY A 838 49.99 -46.57 -16.18
CA GLY A 838 50.83 -46.08 -15.10
C GLY A 838 51.63 -47.19 -14.40
N ASN A 839 51.84 -48.34 -15.04
CA ASN A 839 52.55 -49.48 -14.46
C ASN A 839 54.09 -49.38 -14.57
N GLY A 840 54.60 -48.36 -15.28
CA GLY A 840 56.03 -48.11 -15.44
C GLY A 840 56.65 -48.78 -16.67
N VAL A 841 55.86 -49.35 -17.58
CA VAL A 841 56.31 -49.98 -18.82
C VAL A 841 55.31 -49.64 -19.93
N VAL A 842 55.80 -49.13 -21.05
CA VAL A 842 54.97 -48.98 -22.26
C VAL A 842 54.88 -50.34 -22.95
N ASP A 843 53.70 -50.96 -22.98
CA ASP A 843 53.47 -52.25 -23.62
C ASP A 843 52.13 -52.36 -24.35
N PHE A 844 51.71 -53.59 -24.68
CA PHE A 844 50.49 -53.84 -25.44
C PHE A 844 49.22 -53.35 -24.72
N ASP A 845 49.22 -53.34 -23.39
CA ASP A 845 48.07 -52.88 -22.61
C ASP A 845 47.87 -51.36 -22.79
N ASP A 846 48.95 -50.58 -22.90
CA ASP A 846 48.88 -49.14 -23.22
C ASP A 846 48.38 -48.88 -24.64
N TYR A 847 48.86 -49.63 -25.63
CA TYR A 847 48.35 -49.52 -27.01
C TYR A 847 46.85 -49.82 -27.08
N SER A 848 46.39 -50.80 -26.29
CA SER A 848 44.97 -51.13 -26.20
C SER A 848 44.13 -49.96 -25.67
N LEU A 849 44.67 -49.19 -24.71
CA LEU A 849 44.00 -48.02 -24.14
C LEU A 849 43.92 -46.86 -25.14
N ILE A 850 45.03 -46.49 -25.80
CA ILE A 850 45.03 -45.41 -26.80
C ILE A 850 44.25 -45.78 -28.07
N ASP A 851 44.30 -47.03 -28.53
CA ASP A 851 43.51 -47.49 -29.68
C ASP A 851 42.01 -47.41 -29.37
N GLN A 852 41.59 -47.86 -28.18
CA GLN A 852 40.19 -47.77 -27.77
C GLN A 852 39.74 -46.31 -27.72
N ALA A 853 40.54 -45.45 -27.08
CA ALA A 853 40.18 -44.05 -26.93
C ALA A 853 40.19 -43.30 -28.26
N PHE A 854 41.19 -43.49 -29.12
CA PHE A 854 41.24 -42.87 -30.45
C PHE A 854 40.01 -43.22 -31.31
N ASN A 855 39.56 -44.47 -31.27
CA ASN A 855 38.40 -44.93 -32.03
C ASN A 855 37.05 -44.43 -31.48
N THR A 856 37.03 -43.94 -30.22
CA THR A 856 35.80 -43.58 -29.51
C THR A 856 35.79 -42.17 -28.93
N GLN A 857 36.88 -41.40 -29.10
CA GLN A 857 36.97 -40.03 -28.62
C GLN A 857 35.91 -39.14 -29.27
N GLY A 858 35.43 -38.19 -28.50
CA GLY A 858 34.42 -37.22 -28.91
C GLY A 858 35.06 -35.89 -29.31
N ALA A 859 34.47 -34.81 -28.81
CA ALA A 859 35.10 -33.49 -28.88
C ALA A 859 36.34 -33.43 -27.99
N GLU A 860 37.16 -32.39 -28.24
CA GLU A 860 38.25 -31.96 -27.36
C GLU A 860 37.74 -31.78 -25.92
N LEU A 861 38.46 -32.33 -24.94
CA LEU A 861 38.08 -32.35 -23.51
C LEU A 861 38.48 -31.10 -22.73
#